data_AF-A0A1G2H7E2-F1
#
_entry.id   AF-A0A1G2H7E2-F1
#
_cell.length_a   1.000
_cell.length_b   1.000
_cell.length_c   1.000
_cell.angle_alpha   90.00
_cell.angle_beta   90.00
_cell.angle_gamma   90.00
#
_symmetry.space_group_name_H-M   'P 1'
#
loop_
_entity.id
_entity.type
_entity.pdbx_description
1 polymer ?
#
loop_
_entity_poly.entity_id
_entity_poly.type
_entity_poly.pdbx_seq_one_letter_code
_entity_poly.pdbx_strand_id
1 'polypeptide(L)'
;MKVVPGRPDINCQFIIREIASAKKRGIDIIVFPEMCTTGYLIGDKFEEDSFIDDVLRRNKEIVDATSIGITAIFGTVSRTNAKGEDGRPRIHNSAVIAAGGQILSINIKSLQPNYRIFNDDKHFYSLRKIAEEQDQLYRQSDGRTGRLCANLNDYLNPIPIKSSVGIVKIGVILCEDMWHQDYAFNPTKTLARKGANLIFNISASPWTWQKNRKRHQVVKDLLSECHVPFVYVNNTGAQNTGKNIIVFDGSSTIYNENGEILLEVDPYVDESMDFEFTPDANPVDKRELDDTRELYAAMVCATKSMAPDGVNVFVGLSGGIDSATTAAHLVDVLGKSRVTAINMPMGNLNSAKTQRIAREVAKNLGIKYEVIPITEIVEAISKATGVMPSTLAYENVQARARMEILAAYAQKTGAYFVCNSNKVEVAFGYGTMYGDIAGFYAPLGDLVKREVRLIANHLNNSRFRRKIIPMECINQTPTAELSKGQKDPFDYGDLNRRGYHDEMVRAYTEFRRNPEWILEMYINGTLETHLKLETGTLKALFPNTVDFVEDLKHWWIKFQNSFFKRVQCPPIPIFSKRAFGRDIEESLMTPFFSQKFLTLEKAVISPSRIVVFGSGCNPPAIHHRIICETISRECDLLIITPSGIRKDKPESAFIENSHRKIMTLLTFGDLGNTMFDLSDLDENVFTPTHLLYEKYRKQFPLAEIFFLVGGDLIRGGRSGNSEIQKSWVKGQEIWNGLNYILISHPDCNIDPGDAPPHSEILSVRNLKGRSTLIRERVLENQPISDLVMPEVEEYILCKKLYK
;
A
#
# COMPACT_ATOMS: atom_id res chain seq x y z
N MET A 1 -2.14 5.60 33.52
CA MET A 1 -1.81 4.21 33.89
C MET A 1 -1.15 3.48 32.73
N LYS A 2 0.12 3.12 32.91
CA LYS A 2 0.83 2.15 32.08
C LYS A 2 0.45 0.74 32.50
N VAL A 3 -0.32 0.05 31.68
CA VAL A 3 -0.76 -1.32 31.96
C VAL A 3 0.37 -2.28 31.67
N VAL A 4 0.69 -3.18 32.61
CA VAL A 4 1.69 -4.24 32.43
C VAL A 4 0.96 -5.52 31.99
N PRO A 5 1.07 -5.95 30.72
CA PRO A 5 0.29 -7.07 30.21
C PRO A 5 0.63 -8.39 30.92
N GLY A 6 -0.40 -9.14 31.32
CA GLY A 6 -0.27 -10.44 31.99
C GLY A 6 0.17 -10.36 33.45
N ARG A 7 0.22 -9.16 34.07
CA ARG A 7 0.69 -8.95 35.46
C ARG A 7 -0.38 -8.32 36.35
N PRO A 8 -1.45 -9.07 36.68
CA PRO A 8 -2.54 -8.57 37.52
C PRO A 8 -2.09 -8.22 38.94
N ASP A 9 -1.01 -8.82 39.41
CA ASP A 9 -0.34 -8.46 40.67
C ASP A 9 0.18 -7.02 40.66
N ILE A 10 0.95 -6.64 39.63
CA ILE A 10 1.52 -5.28 39.51
C ILE A 10 0.41 -4.25 39.25
N ASN A 11 -0.50 -4.57 38.34
CA ASN A 11 -1.59 -3.67 37.96
C ASN A 11 -2.53 -3.40 39.13
N CYS A 12 -2.90 -4.42 39.90
CA CYS A 12 -3.74 -4.28 41.10
C CYS A 12 -3.07 -3.39 42.16
N GLN A 13 -1.78 -3.62 42.44
CA GLN A 13 -1.03 -2.78 43.40
C GLN A 13 -0.97 -1.31 42.97
N PHE A 14 -0.85 -1.04 41.67
CA PHE A 14 -0.94 0.33 41.15
C PHE A 14 -2.33 0.92 41.39
N ILE A 15 -3.39 0.21 41.00
CA ILE A 15 -4.78 0.66 41.13
C ILE A 15 -5.14 0.97 42.60
N ILE A 16 -4.80 0.07 43.53
CA ILE A 16 -5.07 0.26 44.96
C ILE A 16 -4.34 1.50 45.52
N ARG A 17 -3.08 1.71 45.12
CA ARG A 17 -2.32 2.90 45.54
C ARG A 17 -2.95 4.19 45.02
N GLU A 18 -3.39 4.19 43.76
CA GLU A 18 -4.04 5.36 43.17
C GLU A 18 -5.42 5.63 43.76
N ILE A 19 -6.21 4.61 44.11
CA ILE A 19 -7.47 4.76 44.87
C ILE A 19 -7.21 5.50 46.19
N ALA A 20 -6.20 5.06 46.95
CA ALA A 20 -5.84 5.70 48.22
C ALA A 20 -5.30 7.13 48.03
N SER A 21 -4.51 7.35 46.97
CA SER A 21 -3.95 8.65 46.61
C SER A 21 -5.03 9.66 46.23
N ALA A 22 -5.95 9.27 45.34
CA ALA A 22 -7.07 10.09 44.90
C ALA A 22 -8.01 10.44 46.06
N LYS A 23 -8.28 9.50 46.98
CA LYS A 23 -9.11 9.80 48.15
C LYS A 23 -8.48 10.88 49.04
N LYS A 24 -7.15 10.85 49.24
CA LYS A 24 -6.43 11.90 49.99
C LYS A 24 -6.53 13.28 49.34
N ARG A 25 -6.69 13.34 48.01
CA ARG A 25 -6.89 14.58 47.25
C ARG A 25 -8.36 15.04 47.21
N GLY A 26 -9.28 14.32 47.85
CA GLY A 26 -10.70 14.68 47.89
C GLY A 26 -11.51 14.24 46.67
N ILE A 27 -10.97 13.33 45.84
CA ILE A 27 -11.64 12.85 44.63
C ILE A 27 -12.83 11.95 44.97
N ASP A 28 -13.97 12.18 44.30
CA ASP A 28 -15.19 11.40 44.43
C ASP A 28 -15.17 10.10 43.60
N ILE A 29 -14.62 10.18 42.37
CA ILE A 29 -14.60 9.10 41.39
C ILE A 29 -13.20 8.98 40.78
N ILE A 30 -12.62 7.79 40.84
CA ILE A 30 -11.39 7.46 40.11
C ILE A 30 -11.70 6.46 39.00
N VAL A 31 -11.12 6.66 37.82
CA VAL A 31 -11.42 5.88 36.61
C VAL A 31 -10.14 5.33 36.01
N PHE A 32 -10.14 4.05 35.70
CA PHE A 32 -9.02 3.33 35.10
C PHE A 32 -9.37 2.80 33.71
N PRO A 33 -8.37 2.58 32.85
CA PRO A 33 -8.57 2.09 31.48
C PRO A 33 -9.27 0.74 31.38
N GLU A 34 -9.72 0.42 30.16
CA GLU A 34 -10.22 -0.91 29.81
C GLU A 34 -9.13 -1.98 30.02
N MET A 35 -9.53 -3.15 30.55
CA MET A 35 -8.63 -4.28 30.83
C MET A 35 -7.35 -3.87 31.59
N CYS A 36 -7.43 -2.87 32.47
CA CYS A 36 -6.30 -2.36 33.23
C CYS A 36 -5.71 -3.38 34.21
N THR A 37 -6.51 -4.35 34.66
CA THR A 37 -6.05 -5.43 35.55
C THR A 37 -5.21 -6.47 34.81
N THR A 38 -5.55 -6.78 33.55
CA THR A 38 -4.92 -7.88 32.80
C THR A 38 -3.93 -7.44 31.73
N GLY A 39 -4.13 -6.27 31.13
CA GLY A 39 -3.68 -6.02 29.76
C GLY A 39 -4.71 -6.52 28.75
N TYR A 40 -4.72 -5.90 27.57
CA TYR A 40 -5.72 -6.15 26.54
C TYR A 40 -5.23 -7.19 25.53
N LEU A 41 -3.99 -7.06 25.08
CA LEU A 41 -3.37 -7.91 24.06
C LEU A 41 -2.48 -8.97 24.72
N ILE A 42 -3.12 -9.92 25.42
CA ILE A 42 -2.44 -11.06 26.08
C ILE A 42 -2.75 -12.42 25.42
N GLY A 43 -3.49 -12.41 24.32
CA GLY A 43 -3.82 -13.60 23.54
C GLY A 43 -4.51 -14.68 24.38
N ASP A 44 -4.09 -15.93 24.19
CA ASP A 44 -4.75 -17.10 24.78
C ASP A 44 -4.49 -17.23 26.28
N LYS A 45 -3.77 -16.28 26.88
CA LYS A 45 -3.70 -16.15 28.34
C LYS A 45 -5.08 -15.94 28.99
N PHE A 46 -6.04 -15.40 28.25
CA PHE A 46 -7.45 -15.33 28.70
C PHE A 46 -8.10 -16.72 28.87
N GLU A 47 -7.50 -17.76 28.31
CA GLU A 47 -7.99 -19.15 28.35
C GLU A 47 -7.38 -19.94 29.52
N GLU A 48 -6.41 -19.35 30.24
CA GLU A 48 -5.80 -19.94 31.44
C GLU A 48 -6.69 -19.71 32.67
N ASP A 49 -7.42 -20.74 33.12
CA ASP A 49 -8.32 -20.64 34.29
C ASP A 49 -7.61 -20.11 35.55
N SER A 50 -6.38 -20.56 35.81
CA SER A 50 -5.59 -20.12 36.97
C SER A 50 -5.23 -18.63 36.91
N PHE A 51 -5.02 -18.10 35.70
CA PHE A 51 -4.80 -16.67 35.48
C PHE A 51 -6.07 -15.89 35.74
N ILE A 52 -7.20 -16.33 35.16
CA ILE A 52 -8.51 -15.69 35.38
C ILE A 52 -8.89 -15.71 36.86
N ASP A 53 -8.66 -16.81 37.58
CA ASP A 53 -8.90 -16.91 39.01
C ASP A 53 -8.08 -15.91 39.82
N ASP A 54 -6.79 -15.70 39.47
CA ASP A 54 -5.97 -14.68 40.12
C ASP A 54 -6.46 -13.26 39.81
N VAL A 55 -6.88 -12.99 38.57
CA VAL A 55 -7.49 -11.70 38.20
C VAL A 55 -8.76 -11.43 39.02
N LEU A 56 -9.65 -12.42 39.15
CA LEU A 56 -10.87 -12.29 39.95
C LEU A 56 -10.56 -12.05 41.44
N ARG A 57 -9.51 -12.67 41.98
CA ARG A 57 -9.01 -12.40 43.34
C ARG A 57 -8.49 -10.96 43.47
N ARG A 58 -7.68 -10.50 42.53
CA ARG A 58 -7.18 -9.11 42.49
C ARG A 58 -8.30 -8.09 42.35
N ASN A 59 -9.36 -8.40 41.59
CA ASN A 59 -10.55 -7.54 41.50
C ASN A 59 -11.22 -7.36 42.86
N LYS A 60 -11.29 -8.41 43.68
CA LYS A 60 -11.80 -8.31 45.05
C LYS A 60 -10.97 -7.35 45.89
N GLU A 61 -9.65 -7.41 45.81
CA GLU A 61 -8.76 -6.49 46.54
C GLU A 61 -8.95 -5.02 46.12
N ILE A 62 -9.14 -4.78 44.81
CA ILE A 62 -9.45 -3.43 44.28
C ILE A 62 -10.80 -2.94 44.83
N VAL A 63 -11.82 -3.81 44.82
CA VAL A 63 -13.15 -3.50 45.39
C VAL A 63 -13.02 -3.18 46.88
N ASP A 64 -12.34 -4.01 47.66
CA ASP A 64 -12.14 -3.83 49.10
C ASP A 64 -11.43 -2.49 49.39
N ALA A 65 -10.49 -2.06 48.54
CA ALA A 65 -9.80 -0.77 48.67
C ALA A 65 -10.72 0.46 48.54
N THR A 66 -11.90 0.32 47.92
CA THR A 66 -12.90 1.42 47.83
C THR A 66 -13.64 1.68 49.15
N SER A 67 -13.43 0.86 50.18
CA SER A 67 -14.03 1.02 51.52
C SER A 67 -13.70 2.34 52.20
N ILE A 68 -12.65 3.03 51.75
CA ILE A 68 -12.25 4.37 52.21
C ILE A 68 -13.17 5.51 51.70
N GLY A 69 -14.29 5.17 51.06
CA GLY A 69 -15.32 6.14 50.67
C GLY A 69 -15.01 6.87 49.36
N ILE A 70 -14.55 6.17 48.34
CA ILE A 70 -14.35 6.65 46.96
C ILE A 70 -15.03 5.68 45.99
N THR A 71 -15.56 6.18 44.87
CA THR A 71 -16.04 5.31 43.79
C THR A 71 -14.89 5.02 42.83
N ALA A 72 -14.66 3.75 42.50
CA ALA A 72 -13.69 3.35 41.49
C ALA A 72 -14.38 2.69 40.29
N ILE A 73 -13.96 3.05 39.08
CA ILE A 73 -14.36 2.41 37.83
C ILE A 73 -13.11 1.79 37.20
N PHE A 74 -13.08 0.48 37.01
CA PHE A 74 -11.90 -0.18 36.45
C PHE A 74 -12.25 -1.29 35.47
N GLY A 75 -11.48 -1.39 34.38
CA GLY A 75 -11.65 -2.42 33.36
C GLY A 75 -10.96 -3.74 33.73
N THR A 76 -11.69 -4.85 33.58
CA THR A 76 -11.24 -6.20 33.93
C THR A 76 -12.05 -7.27 33.20
N VAL A 77 -11.69 -8.55 33.38
CA VAL A 77 -12.58 -9.68 33.12
C VAL A 77 -13.61 -9.87 34.26
N SER A 78 -14.81 -10.29 33.89
CA SER A 78 -15.77 -10.95 34.79
C SER A 78 -16.09 -12.36 34.27
N ARG A 79 -16.55 -13.27 35.14
CA ARG A 79 -16.84 -14.67 34.81
C ARG A 79 -18.23 -15.07 35.32
N THR A 80 -18.94 -15.88 34.55
CA THR A 80 -20.20 -16.52 34.98
C THR A 80 -20.05 -18.05 35.03
N ASN A 81 -21.02 -18.74 35.62
CA ASN A 81 -21.05 -20.21 35.64
C ASN A 81 -21.52 -20.83 34.31
N ALA A 82 -21.94 -20.00 33.35
CA ALA A 82 -22.32 -20.47 32.02
C ALA A 82 -21.07 -20.77 31.18
N LYS A 83 -21.29 -21.45 30.05
CA LYS A 83 -20.24 -21.71 29.06
C LYS A 83 -20.32 -20.69 27.92
N GLY A 84 -19.16 -20.37 27.34
CA GLY A 84 -19.04 -19.64 26.09
C GLY A 84 -19.38 -20.52 24.88
N GLU A 85 -19.29 -19.95 23.69
CA GLU A 85 -19.54 -20.62 22.40
C GLU A 85 -18.45 -21.66 22.03
N ASP A 86 -17.33 -21.62 22.76
CA ASP A 86 -16.19 -22.53 22.66
C ASP A 86 -16.21 -23.65 23.73
N GLY A 87 -17.25 -23.69 24.57
CA GLY A 87 -17.41 -24.65 25.66
C GLY A 87 -16.62 -24.36 26.94
N ARG A 88 -15.83 -23.28 27.00
CA ARG A 88 -15.06 -22.84 28.18
C ARG A 88 -15.91 -22.02 29.15
N PRO A 89 -15.46 -21.79 30.39
CA PRO A 89 -16.14 -20.86 31.30
C PRO A 89 -16.33 -19.50 30.65
N ARG A 90 -17.56 -18.99 30.68
CA ARG A 90 -17.90 -17.73 30.03
C ARG A 90 -17.28 -16.56 30.78
N ILE A 91 -16.41 -15.83 30.09
CA ILE A 91 -15.83 -14.57 30.56
C ILE A 91 -16.26 -13.38 29.70
N HIS A 92 -16.16 -12.18 30.27
CA HIS A 92 -16.60 -10.94 29.66
C HIS A 92 -15.55 -9.84 29.83
N ASN A 93 -15.33 -9.03 28.80
CA ASN A 93 -14.66 -7.73 28.97
C ASN A 93 -15.63 -6.78 29.68
N SER A 94 -15.27 -6.34 30.88
CA SER A 94 -16.17 -5.68 31.83
C SER A 94 -15.56 -4.45 32.48
N ALA A 95 -16.39 -3.46 32.78
CA ALA A 95 -16.09 -2.39 33.73
C ALA A 95 -16.74 -2.72 35.07
N VAL A 96 -15.96 -2.76 36.14
CA VAL A 96 -16.48 -2.89 37.51
C VAL A 96 -16.57 -1.49 38.11
N ILE A 97 -17.75 -1.17 38.63
CA ILE A 97 -18.02 0.06 39.39
C ILE A 97 -18.13 -0.35 40.85
N ALA A 98 -17.26 0.15 41.71
CA ALA A 98 -17.18 -0.24 43.11
C ALA A 98 -17.13 0.98 44.05
N ALA A 99 -17.78 0.87 45.19
CA ALA A 99 -17.74 1.87 46.27
C ALA A 99 -18.02 1.21 47.62
N GLY A 100 -17.41 1.71 48.68
CA GLY A 100 -17.69 1.23 50.05
C GLY A 100 -17.29 -0.24 50.28
N GLY A 101 -16.32 -0.76 49.52
CA GLY A 101 -15.91 -2.16 49.60
C GLY A 101 -16.86 -3.11 48.86
N GLN A 102 -17.76 -2.60 48.01
CA GLN A 102 -18.77 -3.39 47.31
C GLN A 102 -18.82 -3.06 45.83
N ILE A 103 -19.21 -4.06 45.02
CA ILE A 103 -19.52 -3.86 43.60
C ILE A 103 -20.92 -3.25 43.50
N LEU A 104 -21.02 -2.07 42.89
CA LEU A 104 -22.30 -1.43 42.57
C LEU A 104 -22.88 -1.96 41.27
N SER A 105 -22.03 -2.17 40.26
CA SER A 105 -22.42 -2.71 38.95
C SER A 105 -21.22 -3.34 38.23
N ILE A 106 -21.53 -4.29 37.34
CA ILE A 106 -20.59 -4.84 36.36
C ILE A 106 -21.19 -4.57 34.98
N ASN A 107 -20.54 -3.68 34.23
CA ASN A 107 -20.98 -3.34 32.88
C ASN A 107 -20.18 -4.16 31.87
N ILE A 108 -20.86 -4.97 31.08
CA ILE A 108 -20.24 -5.80 30.04
C ILE A 108 -20.17 -5.02 28.73
N LYS A 109 -19.03 -5.09 28.03
CA LYS A 109 -18.83 -4.46 26.72
C LYS A 109 -19.88 -4.92 25.72
N SER A 110 -20.52 -3.96 25.04
CA SER A 110 -21.64 -4.25 24.13
C SER A 110 -21.15 -4.57 22.73
N LEU A 111 -20.31 -3.67 22.20
CA LEU A 111 -19.74 -3.75 20.86
C LEU A 111 -18.32 -4.31 21.00
N GLN A 112 -18.07 -5.44 20.35
CA GLN A 112 -16.76 -6.11 20.38
C GLN A 112 -16.11 -5.96 19.01
N PRO A 113 -14.90 -5.37 18.93
CA PRO A 113 -14.15 -5.30 17.69
C PRO A 113 -13.60 -6.69 17.34
N ASN A 114 -13.88 -7.12 16.11
CA ASN A 114 -13.39 -8.38 15.55
C ASN A 114 -12.77 -8.12 14.15
N TYR A 115 -11.82 -7.20 14.12
CA TYR A 115 -11.13 -6.75 12.92
C TYR A 115 -9.71 -6.30 13.26
N ARG A 116 -8.80 -6.35 12.28
CA ARG A 116 -7.39 -5.98 12.47
C ARG A 116 -6.76 -6.81 13.60
N ILE A 117 -6.08 -6.13 14.54
CA ILE A 117 -5.47 -6.72 15.74
C ILE A 117 -6.48 -7.22 16.78
N PHE A 118 -7.76 -6.87 16.65
CA PHE A 118 -8.77 -7.20 17.64
C PHE A 118 -9.50 -8.49 17.26
N ASN A 119 -9.71 -9.34 18.25
CA ASN A 119 -10.49 -10.56 18.14
C ASN A 119 -11.20 -10.82 19.48
N ASP A 120 -11.98 -9.83 19.93
CA ASP A 120 -12.64 -9.88 21.24
C ASP A 120 -13.58 -11.10 21.35
N ASP A 121 -14.31 -11.41 20.26
CA ASP A 121 -15.27 -12.51 20.21
C ASP A 121 -14.62 -13.90 20.41
N LYS A 122 -13.30 -14.04 20.15
CA LYS A 122 -12.56 -15.27 20.48
C LYS A 122 -12.53 -15.55 21.98
N HIS A 123 -12.49 -14.50 22.80
CA HIS A 123 -12.23 -14.61 24.23
C HIS A 123 -13.43 -14.24 25.10
N PHE A 124 -14.29 -13.33 24.64
CA PHE A 124 -15.30 -12.69 25.48
C PHE A 124 -16.72 -12.86 24.94
N TYR A 125 -17.66 -13.08 25.84
CA TYR A 125 -19.08 -13.10 25.51
C TYR A 125 -19.67 -11.70 25.66
N SER A 126 -20.12 -11.08 24.56
CA SER A 126 -20.61 -9.69 24.57
C SER A 126 -22.00 -9.52 25.20
N LEU A 127 -22.35 -8.28 25.55
CA LEU A 127 -23.70 -7.95 26.02
C LEU A 127 -24.77 -8.21 24.95
N ARG A 128 -24.41 -8.11 23.66
CA ARG A 128 -25.30 -8.45 22.55
C ARG A 128 -25.71 -9.92 22.58
N LYS A 129 -24.71 -10.80 22.74
CA LYS A 129 -24.95 -12.25 22.83
C LYS A 129 -25.79 -12.61 24.05
N ILE A 130 -25.56 -11.93 25.19
CA ILE A 130 -26.41 -12.09 26.39
C ILE A 130 -27.87 -11.72 26.08
N ALA A 131 -28.11 -10.58 25.43
CA ALA A 131 -29.48 -10.16 25.11
C ALA A 131 -30.20 -11.16 24.18
N GLU A 132 -29.53 -11.64 23.12
CA GLU A 132 -30.07 -12.68 22.23
C GLU A 132 -30.37 -13.98 22.97
N GLU A 133 -29.44 -14.46 23.80
CA GLU A 133 -29.60 -15.69 24.59
C GLU A 133 -30.80 -15.60 25.53
N GLN A 134 -31.07 -14.43 26.13
CA GLN A 134 -32.18 -14.25 27.07
C GLN A 134 -33.54 -14.33 26.38
N ASP A 135 -33.67 -13.79 25.16
CA ASP A 135 -34.89 -13.96 24.35
C ASP A 135 -35.06 -15.42 23.91
N GLN A 136 -33.96 -16.08 23.52
CA GLN A 136 -34.01 -17.49 23.14
C GLN A 136 -34.42 -18.39 24.31
N LEU A 137 -33.86 -18.18 25.52
CA LEU A 137 -34.22 -18.90 26.73
C LEU A 137 -35.71 -18.69 27.07
N TYR A 138 -36.23 -17.48 26.90
CA TYR A 138 -37.66 -17.20 27.07
C TYR A 138 -38.52 -18.05 26.15
N ARG A 139 -38.19 -18.07 24.85
CA ARG A 139 -38.95 -18.85 23.85
C ARG A 139 -38.85 -20.35 24.08
N GLN A 140 -37.67 -20.86 24.44
CA GLN A 140 -37.44 -22.30 24.64
C GLN A 140 -38.06 -22.82 25.94
N SER A 141 -38.10 -22.00 26.98
CA SER A 141 -38.64 -22.37 28.29
C SER A 141 -40.12 -22.03 28.45
N ASP A 142 -40.79 -21.56 27.39
CA ASP A 142 -42.18 -21.10 27.41
C ASP A 142 -42.42 -20.05 28.52
N GLY A 143 -41.51 -19.07 28.58
CA GLY A 143 -41.56 -17.95 29.52
C GLY A 143 -41.10 -18.25 30.95
N ARG A 144 -40.60 -19.46 31.26
CA ARG A 144 -40.15 -19.83 32.62
C ARG A 144 -38.78 -19.25 32.99
N THR A 145 -37.92 -19.03 32.00
CA THR A 145 -36.56 -18.48 32.15
C THR A 145 -36.27 -17.49 31.03
N GLY A 146 -35.28 -16.63 31.16
CA GLY A 146 -34.96 -15.63 30.13
C GLY A 146 -35.91 -14.42 30.15
N ARG A 147 -35.85 -13.61 29.09
CA ARG A 147 -36.64 -12.38 28.94
C ARG A 147 -37.11 -12.20 27.50
N LEU A 148 -38.43 -12.10 27.30
CA LEU A 148 -39.03 -11.86 25.98
C LEU A 148 -38.56 -10.52 25.39
N CYS A 149 -38.18 -10.55 24.12
CA CYS A 149 -37.70 -9.40 23.36
C CYS A 149 -36.52 -8.68 24.05
N ALA A 150 -35.70 -9.42 24.80
CA ALA A 150 -34.51 -8.88 25.44
C ALA A 150 -33.61 -8.18 24.41
N ASN A 151 -33.20 -6.96 24.72
CA ASN A 151 -32.33 -6.17 23.87
C ASN A 151 -31.31 -5.39 24.72
N LEU A 152 -30.32 -4.76 24.07
CA LEU A 152 -29.26 -4.04 24.77
C LEU A 152 -29.77 -2.92 25.70
N ASN A 153 -30.90 -2.29 25.39
CA ASN A 153 -31.47 -1.27 26.27
C ASN A 153 -31.87 -1.86 27.62
N ASP A 154 -32.13 -3.16 27.74
CA ASP A 154 -32.53 -3.76 29.01
C ASP A 154 -31.39 -3.83 30.02
N TYR A 155 -30.14 -3.85 29.54
CA TYR A 155 -28.95 -4.08 30.34
C TYR A 155 -28.10 -2.82 30.52
N LEU A 156 -28.26 -1.81 29.67
CA LEU A 156 -27.55 -0.53 29.80
C LEU A 156 -28.36 0.45 30.64
N ASN A 157 -27.93 0.68 31.88
CA ASN A 157 -28.58 1.60 32.82
C ASN A 157 -27.56 2.55 33.46
N PRO A 158 -27.89 3.85 33.62
CA PRO A 158 -27.09 4.75 34.44
C PRO A 158 -27.08 4.30 35.90
N ILE A 159 -25.93 4.40 36.54
CA ILE A 159 -25.70 3.95 37.92
C ILE A 159 -25.69 5.19 38.82
N PRO A 160 -26.56 5.27 39.84
CA PRO A 160 -26.51 6.36 40.81
C PRO A 160 -25.30 6.17 41.73
N ILE A 161 -24.46 7.19 41.82
CA ILE A 161 -23.30 7.24 42.71
C ILE A 161 -23.41 8.43 43.66
N LYS A 162 -22.91 8.27 44.88
CA LYS A 162 -22.83 9.37 45.85
C LYS A 162 -21.54 10.16 45.59
N SER A 163 -21.66 11.47 45.47
CA SER A 163 -20.56 12.42 45.29
C SER A 163 -20.68 13.58 46.28
N SER A 164 -19.68 14.46 46.30
CA SER A 164 -19.69 15.70 47.08
C SER A 164 -20.85 16.64 46.75
N VAL A 165 -21.37 16.59 45.52
CA VAL A 165 -22.51 17.42 45.04
C VAL A 165 -23.86 16.71 45.08
N GLY A 166 -23.93 15.52 45.70
CA GLY A 166 -25.15 14.71 45.80
C GLY A 166 -25.11 13.44 44.96
N ILE A 167 -26.27 12.95 44.53
CA ILE A 167 -26.37 11.74 43.71
C ILE A 167 -26.21 12.10 42.23
N VAL A 168 -25.23 11.50 41.57
CA VAL A 168 -24.97 11.65 40.13
C VAL A 168 -25.22 10.32 39.45
N LYS A 169 -25.97 10.30 38.33
CA LYS A 169 -26.19 9.10 37.52
C LYS A 169 -25.10 9.00 36.45
N ILE A 170 -24.24 8.01 36.55
CA ILE A 170 -23.14 7.81 35.61
C ILE A 170 -23.46 6.71 34.60
N GLY A 171 -23.13 6.94 33.33
CA GLY A 171 -23.06 5.92 32.30
C GLY A 171 -21.63 5.40 32.18
N VAL A 172 -21.44 4.09 31.98
CA VAL A 172 -20.12 3.50 31.74
C VAL A 172 -20.18 2.62 30.52
N ILE A 173 -19.33 2.91 29.54
CA ILE A 173 -19.17 2.19 28.27
C ILE A 173 -17.70 1.81 28.07
N LEU A 174 -17.44 0.84 27.19
CA LEU A 174 -16.09 0.31 26.97
C LEU A 174 -15.65 0.50 25.52
N CYS A 175 -14.56 1.25 25.31
CA CYS A 175 -13.85 1.46 24.05
C CYS A 175 -14.73 1.50 22.80
N GLU A 176 -14.87 0.36 22.09
CA GLU A 176 -15.62 0.20 20.84
C GLU A 176 -17.08 0.69 20.95
N ASP A 177 -17.67 0.67 22.14
CA ASP A 177 -19.02 1.20 22.39
C ASP A 177 -19.18 2.67 21.96
N MET A 178 -18.11 3.49 21.95
CA MET A 178 -18.17 4.86 21.42
C MET A 178 -18.17 4.93 19.89
N TRP A 179 -17.59 3.92 19.22
CA TRP A 179 -17.41 3.82 17.75
C TRP A 179 -18.65 3.24 17.06
N HIS A 180 -19.83 3.65 17.51
CA HIS A 180 -21.11 3.08 17.13
C HIS A 180 -21.55 3.34 15.67
N GLN A 181 -20.85 4.19 14.91
CA GLN A 181 -21.29 4.65 13.58
C GLN A 181 -21.53 3.50 12.59
N ASP A 182 -20.77 2.41 12.71
CA ASP A 182 -20.88 1.22 11.86
C ASP A 182 -21.77 0.12 12.49
N TYR A 183 -22.47 0.42 13.59
CA TYR A 183 -23.32 -0.51 14.33
C TYR A 183 -24.77 -0.05 14.36
N ALA A 184 -25.70 -1.01 14.39
CA ALA A 184 -27.13 -0.71 14.49
C ALA A 184 -27.58 -0.16 15.86
N PHE A 185 -26.66 -0.07 16.83
CA PHE A 185 -26.95 0.28 18.21
C PHE A 185 -25.93 1.28 18.76
N ASN A 186 -26.42 2.29 19.49
CA ASN A 186 -25.61 3.32 20.12
C ASN A 186 -25.75 3.24 21.66
N PRO A 187 -24.78 2.62 22.37
CA PRO A 187 -24.80 2.47 23.82
C PRO A 187 -24.88 3.80 24.58
N THR A 188 -24.11 4.79 24.14
CA THR A 188 -24.03 6.12 24.75
C THR A 188 -25.38 6.82 24.73
N LYS A 189 -26.06 6.82 23.57
CA LYS A 189 -27.38 7.44 23.39
C LYS A 189 -28.44 6.78 24.26
N THR A 190 -28.37 5.47 24.43
CA THR A 190 -29.25 4.74 25.35
C THR A 190 -29.05 5.18 26.79
N LEU A 191 -27.81 5.32 27.27
CA LEU A 191 -27.52 5.80 28.61
C LEU A 191 -27.97 7.25 28.82
N ALA A 192 -27.72 8.13 27.85
CA ALA A 192 -28.17 9.53 27.88
C ALA A 192 -29.70 9.63 27.97
N ARG A 193 -30.43 8.90 27.13
CA ARG A 193 -31.92 8.85 27.16
C ARG A 193 -32.49 8.35 28.48
N LYS A 194 -31.74 7.51 29.20
CA LYS A 194 -32.12 7.02 30.54
C LYS A 194 -31.71 7.96 31.68
N GLY A 195 -31.20 9.14 31.36
CA GLY A 195 -30.88 10.20 32.31
C GLY A 195 -29.50 10.05 32.94
N ALA A 196 -28.50 9.56 32.21
CA ALA A 196 -27.10 9.71 32.61
C ALA A 196 -26.72 11.21 32.64
N ASN A 197 -26.08 11.64 33.72
CA ASN A 197 -25.54 12.99 33.87
C ASN A 197 -24.11 13.12 33.35
N LEU A 198 -23.37 12.01 33.31
CA LEU A 198 -21.97 11.94 32.90
C LEU A 198 -21.70 10.55 32.31
N ILE A 199 -20.93 10.47 31.23
CA ILE A 199 -20.56 9.19 30.60
C ILE A 199 -19.06 8.97 30.68
N PHE A 200 -18.65 7.82 31.19
CA PHE A 200 -17.27 7.35 31.18
C PHE A 200 -17.08 6.30 30.09
N ASN A 201 -16.08 6.52 29.23
CA ASN A 201 -15.55 5.52 28.33
C ASN A 201 -14.17 5.10 28.82
N ILE A 202 -14.07 3.85 29.28
CA ILE A 202 -12.77 3.24 29.57
C ILE A 202 -12.27 2.52 28.32
N SER A 203 -11.00 2.73 27.97
CA SER A 203 -10.45 2.35 26.68
C SER A 203 -9.09 1.67 26.77
N ALA A 204 -8.86 0.74 25.84
CA ALA A 204 -7.55 0.30 25.41
C ALA A 204 -7.46 0.57 23.90
N SER A 205 -7.49 1.86 23.54
CA SER A 205 -7.46 2.30 22.15
C SER A 205 -6.01 2.49 21.70
N PRO A 206 -5.52 1.72 20.72
CA PRO A 206 -4.17 1.85 20.22
C PRO A 206 -3.97 3.17 19.48
N TRP A 207 -2.77 3.72 19.57
CA TRP A 207 -2.34 4.85 18.75
C TRP A 207 -2.02 4.37 17.33
N THR A 208 -2.43 5.16 16.35
CA THR A 208 -1.93 5.13 14.98
C THR A 208 -1.89 6.56 14.46
N TRP A 209 -1.20 6.80 13.36
CA TRP A 209 -1.11 8.10 12.71
C TRP A 209 -2.48 8.80 12.61
N GLN A 210 -2.56 10.01 13.19
CA GLN A 210 -3.74 10.88 13.24
C GLN A 210 -4.98 10.29 13.96
N LYS A 211 -4.82 9.27 14.80
CA LYS A 211 -5.94 8.63 15.52
C LYS A 211 -6.65 9.58 16.49
N ASN A 212 -5.93 10.47 17.18
CA ASN A 212 -6.54 11.41 18.14
C ASN A 212 -7.51 12.38 17.49
N ARG A 213 -7.15 12.91 16.31
CA ARG A 213 -8.07 13.73 15.49
C ARG A 213 -9.39 13.01 15.23
N LYS A 214 -9.33 11.71 14.89
CA LYS A 214 -10.52 10.89 14.67
C LYS A 214 -11.26 10.58 15.98
N ARG A 215 -10.58 10.37 17.11
CA ARG A 215 -11.22 10.19 18.43
C ARG A 215 -12.03 11.43 18.80
N HIS A 216 -11.44 12.62 18.73
CA HIS A 216 -12.15 13.87 19.03
C HIS A 216 -13.35 14.08 18.10
N GLN A 217 -13.20 13.80 16.80
CA GLN A 217 -14.32 13.91 15.86
C GLN A 217 -15.46 12.96 16.22
N VAL A 218 -15.15 11.69 16.55
CA VAL A 218 -16.17 10.70 16.92
C VAL A 218 -16.89 11.08 18.20
N VAL A 219 -16.17 11.57 19.22
CA VAL A 219 -16.81 12.05 20.46
C VAL A 219 -17.69 13.26 20.16
N LYS A 220 -17.22 14.22 19.36
CA LYS A 220 -18.02 15.39 18.98
C LYS A 220 -19.30 15.01 18.23
N ASP A 221 -19.20 14.11 17.26
CA ASP A 221 -20.37 13.60 16.53
C ASP A 221 -21.34 12.91 17.50
N LEU A 222 -20.82 12.08 18.41
CA LEU A 222 -21.61 11.35 19.39
C LEU A 222 -22.35 12.29 20.37
N LEU A 223 -21.68 13.33 20.85
CA LEU A 223 -22.26 14.27 21.82
C LEU A 223 -23.24 15.26 21.19
N SER A 224 -23.14 15.49 19.88
CA SER A 224 -24.15 16.27 19.14
C SER A 224 -25.56 15.66 19.21
N GLU A 225 -25.67 14.38 19.53
CA GLU A 225 -26.96 13.68 19.72
C GLU A 225 -27.29 13.41 21.19
N CYS A 226 -26.27 13.26 22.05
CA CYS A 226 -26.45 12.82 23.43
C CYS A 226 -26.55 13.98 24.42
N HIS A 227 -25.83 15.09 24.18
CA HIS A 227 -25.75 16.26 25.05
C HIS A 227 -25.44 15.93 26.53
N VAL A 228 -24.47 15.04 26.75
CA VAL A 228 -24.00 14.65 28.09
C VAL A 228 -22.47 14.75 28.13
N PRO A 229 -21.86 15.35 29.17
CA PRO A 229 -20.41 15.38 29.31
C PRO A 229 -19.79 13.98 29.24
N PHE A 230 -18.56 13.90 28.72
CA PHE A 230 -17.93 12.63 28.37
C PHE A 230 -16.48 12.57 28.85
N VAL A 231 -16.13 11.50 29.55
CA VAL A 231 -14.78 11.26 30.07
C VAL A 231 -14.20 10.03 29.39
N TYR A 232 -13.17 10.24 28.59
CA TYR A 232 -12.41 9.22 27.89
C TYR A 232 -11.13 8.90 28.65
N VAL A 233 -10.97 7.65 29.11
CA VAL A 233 -9.79 7.19 29.85
C VAL A 233 -9.13 6.05 29.10
N ASN A 234 -7.90 6.24 28.64
CA ASN A 234 -7.15 5.24 27.89
C ASN A 234 -5.86 4.83 28.61
N ASN A 235 -5.36 3.63 28.34
CA ASN A 235 -4.06 3.19 28.87
C ASN A 235 -2.91 3.81 28.07
N THR A 236 -1.71 3.79 28.67
CA THR A 236 -0.47 4.18 27.99
C THR A 236 0.55 3.04 27.97
N GLY A 237 1.55 3.13 27.10
CA GLY A 237 2.62 2.15 26.97
C GLY A 237 2.47 1.29 25.72
N ALA A 238 2.94 0.05 25.76
CA ALA A 238 2.88 -0.84 24.62
C ALA A 238 2.53 -2.27 25.05
N GLN A 239 1.85 -2.98 24.16
CA GLN A 239 1.52 -4.40 24.27
C GLN A 239 1.85 -5.05 22.92
N ASN A 240 1.81 -6.38 22.83
CA ASN A 240 2.18 -7.06 21.58
C ASN A 240 1.31 -8.30 21.32
N THR A 241 1.20 -8.68 20.06
CA THR A 241 0.50 -9.90 19.60
C THR A 241 1.50 -10.94 19.08
N GLY A 242 2.75 -10.88 19.56
CA GLY A 242 3.89 -11.62 19.02
C GLY A 242 4.41 -11.04 17.69
N LYS A 243 3.55 -10.82 16.69
CA LYS A 243 3.95 -10.28 15.38
C LYS A 243 3.89 -8.76 15.26
N ASN A 244 3.03 -8.12 16.03
CA ASN A 244 2.97 -6.67 16.06
C ASN A 244 3.23 -6.14 17.46
N ILE A 245 3.82 -4.95 17.52
CA ILE A 245 3.90 -4.13 18.75
C ILE A 245 2.90 -2.99 18.60
N ILE A 246 2.02 -2.88 19.56
CA ILE A 246 0.90 -1.95 19.56
C ILE A 246 1.16 -0.96 20.69
N VAL A 247 1.22 0.32 20.34
CA VAL A 247 1.39 1.40 21.30
C VAL A 247 0.05 2.01 21.67
N PHE A 248 -0.04 2.46 22.92
CA PHE A 248 -1.18 3.15 23.47
C PHE A 248 -0.67 4.49 23.99
N ASP A 249 -1.22 5.56 23.47
CA ASP A 249 -0.80 6.93 23.77
C ASP A 249 -1.38 7.43 25.10
N GLY A 250 -2.40 6.77 25.64
CA GLY A 250 -3.21 7.39 26.68
C GLY A 250 -4.03 8.50 26.03
N SER A 251 -3.57 9.74 26.16
CA SER A 251 -4.31 10.94 25.70
C SER A 251 -5.75 10.92 26.19
N SER A 252 -5.94 10.57 27.47
CA SER A 252 -7.24 10.66 28.14
C SER A 252 -7.79 12.08 27.99
N THR A 253 -9.09 12.21 27.82
CA THR A 253 -9.72 13.48 27.45
C THR A 253 -11.06 13.64 28.14
N ILE A 254 -11.34 14.85 28.62
CA ILE A 254 -12.65 15.22 29.17
C ILE A 254 -13.30 16.21 28.21
N TYR A 255 -14.56 15.96 27.90
CA TYR A 255 -15.37 16.78 27.00
C TYR A 255 -16.60 17.31 27.73
N ASN A 256 -17.01 18.54 27.40
CA ASN A 256 -18.33 19.04 27.76
C ASN A 256 -19.43 18.40 26.89
N GLU A 257 -20.68 18.75 27.15
CA GLU A 257 -21.86 18.27 26.43
C GLU A 257 -21.89 18.63 24.94
N ASN A 258 -21.07 19.59 24.50
CA ASN A 258 -20.94 20.02 23.11
C ASN A 258 -19.79 19.32 22.36
N GLY A 259 -19.04 18.44 23.04
CA GLY A 259 -17.86 17.79 22.47
C GLY A 259 -16.63 18.68 22.39
N GLU A 260 -16.59 19.77 23.15
CA GLU A 260 -15.41 20.63 23.30
C GLU A 260 -14.53 20.07 24.41
N ILE A 261 -13.21 20.17 24.23
CA ILE A 261 -12.22 19.58 25.13
C ILE A 261 -12.05 20.47 26.35
N LEU A 262 -12.30 19.94 27.55
CA LEU A 262 -12.07 20.60 28.84
C LEU A 262 -10.70 20.23 29.43
N LEU A 263 -10.20 19.03 29.13
CA LEU A 263 -8.88 18.56 29.54
C LEU A 263 -8.39 17.51 28.54
N GLU A 264 -7.13 17.59 28.13
CA GLU A 264 -6.47 16.55 27.35
C GLU A 264 -5.10 16.24 27.96
N VAL A 265 -4.86 14.97 28.26
CA VAL A 265 -3.58 14.51 28.84
C VAL A 265 -2.53 14.38 27.73
N ASP A 266 -1.30 14.79 28.03
CA ASP A 266 -0.17 14.58 27.12
C ASP A 266 0.02 13.10 26.75
N PRO A 267 0.33 12.80 25.48
CA PRO A 267 0.52 11.42 25.05
C PRO A 267 1.75 10.80 25.71
N TYR A 268 1.66 9.49 25.98
CA TYR A 268 2.71 8.66 26.59
C TYR A 268 3.08 9.03 28.04
N VAL A 269 2.19 9.73 28.74
CA VAL A 269 2.34 10.08 30.16
C VAL A 269 1.64 9.05 31.04
N ASP A 270 2.36 8.52 32.03
CA ASP A 270 1.82 7.59 33.04
C ASP A 270 1.50 8.33 34.35
N GLU A 271 0.43 9.13 34.33
CA GLU A 271 0.01 9.93 35.48
C GLU A 271 -1.52 9.87 35.65
N SER A 272 -1.99 10.22 36.85
CA SER A 272 -3.40 10.50 37.13
C SER A 272 -3.65 12.00 36.98
N MET A 273 -4.74 12.38 36.31
CA MET A 273 -5.19 13.77 36.27
C MET A 273 -6.48 13.94 37.05
N ASP A 274 -6.55 15.00 37.83
CA ASP A 274 -7.72 15.38 38.61
C ASP A 274 -8.50 16.46 37.84
N PHE A 275 -9.83 16.40 37.83
CA PHE A 275 -10.69 17.37 37.18
C PHE A 275 -11.98 17.57 37.97
N GLU A 276 -12.37 18.82 38.17
CA GLU A 276 -13.60 19.20 38.84
C GLU A 276 -14.59 19.77 37.82
N PHE A 277 -15.78 19.18 37.73
CA PHE A 277 -16.85 19.70 36.87
C PHE A 277 -17.49 20.93 37.52
N THR A 278 -17.14 22.11 37.02
CA THR A 278 -17.72 23.39 37.43
C THR A 278 -18.56 24.00 36.29
N PRO A 279 -19.58 24.83 36.60
CA PRO A 279 -20.36 25.52 35.57
C PRO A 279 -19.53 26.43 34.65
N ASP A 280 -18.39 26.92 35.14
CA ASP A 280 -17.51 27.86 34.42
C ASP A 280 -16.32 27.17 33.74
N ALA A 281 -16.32 25.83 33.64
CA ALA A 281 -15.25 25.08 32.99
C ALA A 281 -15.18 25.43 31.50
N ASN A 282 -14.15 26.18 31.12
CA ASN A 282 -13.95 26.62 29.74
C ASN A 282 -13.18 25.58 28.92
N PRO A 283 -13.48 25.43 27.62
CA PRO A 283 -12.68 24.62 26.73
C PRO A 283 -11.22 25.08 26.69
N VAL A 284 -10.29 24.12 26.61
CA VAL A 284 -8.87 24.42 26.41
C VAL A 284 -8.56 24.71 24.94
N ASP A 285 -7.50 25.48 24.71
CA ASP A 285 -7.02 25.74 23.36
C ASP A 285 -6.62 24.46 22.64
N LYS A 286 -6.90 24.41 21.34
CA LYS A 286 -6.49 23.28 20.51
C LYS A 286 -4.98 23.18 20.46
N ARG A 287 -4.46 22.01 20.85
CA ARG A 287 -3.04 21.68 20.74
C ARG A 287 -2.56 21.76 19.29
N GLU A 288 -1.40 22.35 19.06
CA GLU A 288 -0.69 22.23 17.78
C GLU A 288 -0.28 20.77 17.54
N LEU A 289 -0.58 20.28 16.34
CA LEU A 289 -0.35 18.90 15.93
C LEU A 289 0.96 18.82 15.14
N ASP A 290 1.94 18.09 15.68
CA ASP A 290 3.18 17.72 14.99
C ASP A 290 3.19 16.20 14.79
N ASP A 291 2.72 15.76 13.62
CA ASP A 291 2.59 14.34 13.33
C ASP A 291 3.95 13.60 13.38
N THR A 292 5.06 14.28 13.08
CA THR A 292 6.39 13.66 13.14
C THR A 292 6.83 13.43 14.59
N ARG A 293 6.55 14.41 15.47
CA ARG A 293 6.81 14.27 16.91
C ARG A 293 5.95 13.18 17.53
N GLU A 294 4.66 13.10 17.19
CA GLU A 294 3.76 12.04 17.67
C GLU A 294 4.23 10.66 17.22
N LEU A 295 4.57 10.52 15.94
CA LEU A 295 5.14 9.28 15.41
C LEU A 295 6.42 8.90 16.13
N TYR A 296 7.33 9.85 16.34
CA TYR A 296 8.57 9.55 17.03
C TYR A 296 8.33 9.12 18.49
N ALA A 297 7.39 9.75 19.21
CA ALA A 297 7.00 9.32 20.54
C ALA A 297 6.45 7.88 20.56
N ALA A 298 5.65 7.50 19.57
CA ALA A 298 5.20 6.14 19.35
C ALA A 298 6.38 5.17 19.13
N MET A 299 7.35 5.54 18.29
CA MET A 299 8.56 4.74 18.06
C MET A 299 9.37 4.51 19.33
N VAL A 300 9.54 5.56 20.15
CA VAL A 300 10.22 5.48 21.45
C VAL A 300 9.49 4.49 22.36
N CYS A 301 8.16 4.59 22.45
CA CYS A 301 7.34 3.70 23.28
C CYS A 301 7.47 2.24 22.85
N ALA A 302 7.31 1.95 21.55
CA ALA A 302 7.44 0.59 21.00
C ALA A 302 8.84 -0.01 21.24
N THR A 303 9.89 0.80 21.08
CA THR A 303 11.27 0.34 21.26
C THR A 303 11.57 0.04 22.72
N LYS A 304 11.12 0.88 23.65
CA LYS A 304 11.27 0.63 25.10
C LYS A 304 10.59 -0.67 25.55
N SER A 305 9.48 -1.07 24.91
CA SER A 305 8.84 -2.36 25.24
C SER A 305 9.58 -3.58 24.70
N MET A 306 10.28 -3.43 23.56
CA MET A 306 11.03 -4.53 22.94
C MET A 306 12.44 -4.68 23.50
N ALA A 307 13.06 -3.58 23.92
CA ALA A 307 14.39 -3.53 24.51
C ALA A 307 14.31 -2.83 25.89
N PRO A 308 13.80 -3.52 26.93
CA PRO A 308 13.81 -3.00 28.29
C PRO A 308 15.24 -2.82 28.82
N ASP A 309 15.37 -2.30 30.04
CA ASP A 309 16.66 -2.04 30.66
C ASP A 309 17.54 -3.30 30.73
N GLY A 310 18.83 -3.13 30.39
CA GLY A 310 19.82 -4.22 30.30
C GLY A 310 19.99 -4.85 28.92
N VAL A 311 19.11 -4.56 27.95
CA VAL A 311 19.24 -5.10 26.59
C VAL A 311 20.26 -4.30 25.76
N ASN A 312 21.32 -4.97 25.31
CA ASN A 312 22.28 -4.44 24.34
C ASN A 312 21.87 -4.79 22.91
N VAL A 313 22.14 -3.90 21.96
CA VAL A 313 21.69 -4.03 20.57
C VAL A 313 22.83 -3.77 19.57
N PHE A 314 22.98 -4.68 18.62
CA PHE A 314 23.81 -4.53 17.43
C PHE A 314 22.99 -4.01 16.25
N VAL A 315 23.59 -3.08 15.50
CA VAL A 315 23.01 -2.54 14.26
C VAL A 315 24.00 -2.76 13.13
N GLY A 316 23.56 -3.43 12.06
CA GLY A 316 24.29 -3.41 10.79
C GLY A 316 24.25 -2.00 10.20
N LEU A 317 25.36 -1.28 10.21
CA LEU A 317 25.43 0.12 9.76
C LEU A 317 26.03 0.20 8.36
N SER A 318 25.18 0.34 7.33
CA SER A 318 25.60 0.32 5.92
C SER A 318 26.04 1.69 5.41
N GLY A 319 25.62 2.78 6.08
CA GLY A 319 25.74 4.15 5.55
C GLY A 319 24.52 4.58 4.72
N GLY A 320 23.54 3.68 4.55
CA GLY A 320 22.20 3.99 4.07
C GLY A 320 21.33 4.63 5.14
N ILE A 321 20.29 5.35 4.72
CA ILE A 321 19.42 6.13 5.60
C ILE A 321 18.69 5.27 6.63
N ASP A 322 18.25 4.07 6.28
CA ASP A 322 17.48 3.21 7.20
C ASP A 322 18.34 2.78 8.39
N SER A 323 19.54 2.25 8.12
CA SER A 323 20.49 1.85 9.18
C SER A 323 20.96 3.02 10.04
N ALA A 324 21.18 4.20 9.44
CA ALA A 324 21.58 5.40 10.18
C ALA A 324 20.46 5.91 11.09
N THR A 325 19.21 5.90 10.60
CA THR A 325 18.02 6.29 11.36
C THR A 325 17.76 5.31 12.49
N THR A 326 17.86 4.00 12.24
CA THR A 326 17.74 2.97 13.28
C THR A 326 18.80 3.13 14.36
N ALA A 327 20.08 3.32 14.00
CA ALA A 327 21.14 3.52 14.97
C ALA A 327 20.90 4.77 15.84
N ALA A 328 20.54 5.89 15.21
CA ALA A 328 20.24 7.13 15.91
C ALA A 328 19.04 7.01 16.86
N HIS A 329 17.97 6.37 16.39
CA HIS A 329 16.77 6.10 17.18
C HIS A 329 17.09 5.23 18.41
N LEU A 330 17.82 4.13 18.22
CA LEU A 330 18.22 3.25 19.32
C LEU A 330 19.13 3.97 20.32
N VAL A 331 20.00 4.88 19.88
CA VAL A 331 20.84 5.69 20.78
C VAL A 331 20.00 6.69 21.59
N ASP A 332 18.99 7.33 21.01
CA ASP A 332 18.08 8.22 21.78
C ASP A 332 17.31 7.44 22.84
N VAL A 333 16.85 6.23 22.50
CA VAL A 333 15.99 5.43 23.39
C VAL A 333 16.78 4.64 24.44
N LEU A 334 17.85 3.95 24.03
CA LEU A 334 18.60 3.04 24.88
C LEU A 334 19.86 3.70 25.47
N GLY A 335 20.37 4.74 24.84
CA GLY A 335 21.65 5.34 25.18
C GLY A 335 22.82 4.67 24.48
N LYS A 336 23.85 5.46 24.18
CA LYS A 336 25.01 5.06 23.37
C LYS A 336 25.80 3.85 23.89
N SER A 337 25.79 3.59 25.20
CA SER A 337 26.53 2.45 25.79
C SER A 337 25.91 1.09 25.45
N ARG A 338 24.63 1.06 25.07
CA ARG A 338 23.89 -0.16 24.74
C ARG A 338 23.78 -0.43 23.23
N VAL A 339 24.35 0.43 22.40
CA VAL A 339 24.27 0.33 20.94
C VAL A 339 25.66 0.17 20.35
N THR A 340 25.86 -0.91 19.58
CA THR A 340 27.10 -1.14 18.82
C THR A 340 26.79 -1.24 17.33
N ALA A 341 27.53 -0.50 16.51
CA ALA A 341 27.41 -0.53 15.06
C ALA A 341 28.47 -1.46 14.46
N ILE A 342 28.05 -2.32 13.53
CA ILE A 342 28.95 -3.17 12.75
C ILE A 342 28.76 -2.85 11.27
N ASN A 343 29.83 -2.42 10.60
CA ASN A 343 29.87 -2.25 9.15
C ASN A 343 30.51 -3.48 8.51
N MET A 344 29.84 -4.04 7.50
CA MET A 344 30.19 -5.36 6.96
C MET A 344 30.41 -5.29 5.44
N PRO A 345 31.54 -4.73 4.98
CA PRO A 345 31.81 -4.52 3.56
C PRO A 345 32.15 -5.82 2.83
N MET A 346 31.85 -5.87 1.53
CA MET A 346 32.23 -6.92 0.61
C MET A 346 33.27 -6.38 -0.38
N GLY A 347 34.55 -6.72 -0.18
CA GLY A 347 35.66 -6.32 -1.05
C GLY A 347 35.57 -4.86 -1.55
N ASN A 348 35.62 -4.69 -2.88
CA ASN A 348 35.55 -3.39 -3.56
C ASN A 348 34.13 -3.00 -4.02
N LEU A 349 33.07 -3.73 -3.61
CA LEU A 349 31.70 -3.44 -4.04
C LEU A 349 31.10 -2.26 -3.27
N ASN A 350 31.38 -2.17 -1.97
CA ASN A 350 30.88 -1.07 -1.14
C ASN A 350 31.67 0.21 -1.37
N SER A 351 30.99 1.32 -1.65
CA SER A 351 31.66 2.57 -1.99
C SER A 351 32.41 3.15 -0.79
N ALA A 352 33.55 3.81 -1.06
CA ALA A 352 34.27 4.57 -0.03
C ALA A 352 33.36 5.63 0.64
N LYS A 353 32.34 6.10 -0.09
CA LYS A 353 31.35 7.05 0.39
C LYS A 353 30.45 6.44 1.46
N THR A 354 29.79 5.30 1.22
CA THR A 354 28.86 4.69 2.20
C THR A 354 29.60 4.27 3.47
N GLN A 355 30.81 3.72 3.33
CA GLN A 355 31.66 3.38 4.48
C GLN A 355 32.08 4.62 5.28
N ARG A 356 32.37 5.76 4.62
CA ARG A 356 32.67 7.02 5.31
C ARG A 356 31.44 7.52 6.07
N ILE A 357 30.26 7.50 5.45
CA ILE A 357 29.01 7.91 6.08
C ILE A 357 28.72 7.04 7.32
N ALA A 358 28.87 5.72 7.22
CA ALA A 358 28.69 4.81 8.35
C ALA A 358 29.62 5.15 9.53
N ARG A 359 30.92 5.36 9.25
CA ARG A 359 31.89 5.81 10.26
C ARG A 359 31.50 7.15 10.89
N GLU A 360 31.06 8.10 10.08
CA GLU A 360 30.68 9.44 10.53
C GLU A 360 29.44 9.40 11.42
N VAL A 361 28.40 8.65 11.04
CA VAL A 361 27.21 8.43 11.87
C VAL A 361 27.58 7.83 13.22
N ALA A 362 28.39 6.76 13.24
CA ALA A 362 28.79 6.12 14.49
C ALA A 362 29.63 7.05 15.39
N LYS A 363 30.56 7.81 14.79
CA LYS A 363 31.35 8.83 15.49
C LYS A 363 30.45 9.92 16.08
N ASN A 364 29.50 10.44 15.30
CA ASN A 364 28.60 11.50 15.74
C ASN A 364 27.70 11.04 16.89
N LEU A 365 27.22 9.79 16.84
CA LEU A 365 26.46 9.16 17.92
C LEU A 365 27.30 8.81 19.15
N GLY A 366 28.63 8.67 18.97
CA GLY A 366 29.54 8.27 20.05
C GLY A 366 29.35 6.82 20.47
N ILE A 367 29.03 5.94 19.52
CA ILE A 367 28.82 4.50 19.73
C ILE A 367 30.05 3.70 19.31
N LYS A 368 30.17 2.47 19.84
CA LYS A 368 31.19 1.52 19.39
C LYS A 368 30.95 1.18 17.92
N TYR A 369 32.01 1.20 17.11
CA TYR A 369 31.96 0.94 15.68
C TYR A 369 33.03 -0.09 15.31
N GLU A 370 32.60 -1.19 14.69
CA GLU A 370 33.49 -2.25 14.21
C GLU A 370 33.30 -2.46 12.70
N VAL A 371 34.38 -2.82 12.02
CA VAL A 371 34.36 -3.16 10.59
C VAL A 371 34.74 -4.62 10.44
N ILE A 372 33.84 -5.43 9.89
CA ILE A 372 34.01 -6.87 9.73
C ILE A 372 33.69 -7.25 8.28
N PRO A 373 34.71 -7.34 7.41
CA PRO A 373 34.50 -7.73 6.02
C PRO A 373 33.87 -9.12 5.90
N ILE A 374 32.98 -9.30 4.92
CA ILE A 374 32.26 -10.58 4.71
C ILE A 374 32.90 -11.46 3.63
N THR A 375 33.97 -10.98 2.99
CA THR A 375 34.59 -11.60 1.81
C THR A 375 34.88 -13.08 2.00
N GLU A 376 35.55 -13.45 3.09
CA GLU A 376 35.94 -14.84 3.34
C GLU A 376 34.73 -15.77 3.52
N ILE A 377 33.70 -15.32 4.22
CA ILE A 377 32.47 -16.10 4.45
C ILE A 377 31.73 -16.30 3.13
N VAL A 378 31.59 -15.24 2.33
CA VAL A 378 30.92 -15.28 1.03
C VAL A 378 31.67 -16.19 0.07
N GLU A 379 32.99 -16.07 -0.02
CA GLU A 379 33.83 -16.91 -0.88
C GLU A 379 33.79 -18.38 -0.47
N ALA A 380 33.83 -18.67 0.83
CA ALA A 380 33.72 -20.04 1.33
C ALA A 380 32.37 -20.68 0.96
N ILE A 381 31.26 -19.97 1.16
CA ILE A 381 29.92 -20.45 0.80
C ILE A 381 29.79 -20.61 -0.71
N SER A 382 30.22 -19.60 -1.49
CA SER A 382 30.19 -19.66 -2.95
C SER A 382 31.00 -20.82 -3.50
N LYS A 383 32.20 -21.08 -2.95
CA LYS A 383 33.02 -22.23 -3.33
C LYS A 383 32.33 -23.55 -3.01
N ALA A 384 31.72 -23.67 -1.83
CA ALA A 384 31.04 -24.88 -1.41
C ALA A 384 29.75 -25.17 -2.20
N THR A 385 29.09 -24.13 -2.70
CA THR A 385 27.76 -24.23 -3.35
C THR A 385 27.80 -24.09 -4.87
N GLY A 386 28.91 -23.62 -5.44
CA GLY A 386 29.00 -23.26 -6.86
C GLY A 386 28.29 -21.95 -7.22
N VAL A 387 27.87 -21.13 -6.23
CA VAL A 387 27.21 -19.84 -6.50
C VAL A 387 28.18 -18.86 -7.12
N MET A 388 27.90 -18.47 -8.36
CA MET A 388 28.75 -17.62 -9.18
C MET A 388 28.63 -16.12 -8.82
N PRO A 389 29.75 -15.36 -8.83
CA PRO A 389 29.72 -13.90 -8.66
C PRO A 389 28.77 -13.21 -9.66
N SER A 390 28.31 -12.00 -9.30
CA SER A 390 27.41 -11.18 -10.11
C SER A 390 26.03 -11.79 -10.43
N THR A 391 25.62 -12.82 -9.67
CA THR A 391 24.26 -13.37 -9.73
C THR A 391 23.44 -12.92 -8.52
N LEU A 392 22.10 -12.92 -8.65
CA LEU A 392 21.21 -12.67 -7.51
C LEU A 392 21.45 -13.64 -6.34
N ALA A 393 21.83 -14.89 -6.64
CA ALA A 393 22.20 -15.86 -5.61
C ALA A 393 23.44 -15.41 -4.81
N TYR A 394 24.44 -14.82 -5.47
CA TYR A 394 25.63 -14.28 -4.83
C TYR A 394 25.33 -13.06 -3.96
N GLU A 395 24.47 -12.15 -4.45
CA GLU A 395 23.96 -11.02 -3.65
C GLU A 395 23.24 -11.50 -2.39
N ASN A 396 22.41 -12.55 -2.49
CA ASN A 396 21.73 -13.14 -1.35
C ASN A 396 22.72 -13.80 -0.35
N VAL A 397 23.80 -14.43 -0.82
CA VAL A 397 24.85 -14.99 0.05
C VAL A 397 25.52 -13.87 0.85
N GLN A 398 25.82 -12.73 0.23
CA GLN A 398 26.37 -11.56 0.92
C GLN A 398 25.43 -11.06 2.03
N ALA A 399 24.12 -10.93 1.75
CA ALA A 399 23.16 -10.47 2.76
C ALA A 399 23.04 -11.45 3.95
N ARG A 400 23.05 -12.77 3.69
CA ARG A 400 23.02 -13.79 4.75
C ARG A 400 24.30 -13.83 5.58
N ALA A 401 25.47 -13.63 4.97
CA ALA A 401 26.73 -13.53 5.70
C ALA A 401 26.74 -12.37 6.70
N ARG A 402 26.14 -11.21 6.34
CA ARG A 402 25.99 -10.07 7.26
C ARG A 402 25.09 -10.41 8.44
N MET A 403 23.97 -11.09 8.19
CA MET A 403 23.08 -11.56 9.24
C MET A 403 23.80 -12.51 10.19
N GLU A 404 24.56 -13.47 9.66
CA GLU A 404 25.29 -14.47 10.47
C GLU A 404 26.31 -13.81 11.40
N ILE A 405 27.05 -12.80 10.91
CA ILE A 405 27.98 -12.03 11.75
C ILE A 405 27.24 -11.32 12.88
N LEU A 406 26.14 -10.62 12.58
CA LEU A 406 25.35 -9.92 13.60
C LEU A 406 24.80 -10.89 14.64
N ALA A 407 24.27 -12.04 14.22
CA ALA A 407 23.75 -13.08 15.10
C ALA A 407 24.85 -13.66 16.01
N ALA A 408 26.01 -13.98 15.46
CA ALA A 408 27.15 -14.50 16.23
C ALA A 408 27.66 -13.49 17.28
N TYR A 409 27.75 -12.20 16.93
CA TYR A 409 28.15 -11.15 17.86
C TYR A 409 27.13 -10.91 18.97
N ALA A 410 25.85 -10.89 18.59
CA ALA A 410 24.74 -10.79 19.53
C ALA A 410 24.82 -11.93 20.56
N GLN A 411 24.94 -13.18 20.09
CA GLN A 411 25.04 -14.35 20.96
C GLN A 411 26.27 -14.34 21.87
N LYS A 412 27.44 -13.93 21.34
CA LYS A 412 28.70 -13.85 22.10
C LYS A 412 28.60 -12.93 23.32
N THR A 413 27.74 -11.92 23.27
CA THR A 413 27.66 -10.85 24.29
C THR A 413 26.33 -10.82 25.04
N GLY A 414 25.42 -11.78 24.78
CA GLY A 414 24.07 -11.78 25.36
C GLY A 414 23.20 -10.61 24.88
N ALA A 415 23.47 -10.10 23.69
CA ALA A 415 22.78 -8.98 23.06
C ALA A 415 21.83 -9.47 21.95
N TYR A 416 21.16 -8.54 21.27
CA TYR A 416 20.33 -8.81 20.09
C TYR A 416 20.74 -7.94 18.89
N PHE A 417 20.20 -8.21 17.70
CA PHE A 417 20.41 -7.37 16.52
C PHE A 417 19.08 -7.00 15.83
N VAL A 418 19.02 -5.80 15.29
CA VAL A 418 17.78 -5.24 14.70
C VAL A 418 17.73 -5.40 13.18
N CYS A 419 16.50 -5.48 12.68
CA CYS A 419 16.19 -5.38 11.26
C CYS A 419 16.04 -3.90 10.87
N ASN A 420 16.69 -3.47 9.79
CA ASN A 420 16.63 -2.09 9.32
C ASN A 420 15.57 -1.85 8.25
N SER A 421 14.85 -2.88 7.81
CA SER A 421 13.91 -2.76 6.69
C SER A 421 12.76 -1.79 6.99
N ASN A 422 12.39 -1.01 5.99
CA ASN A 422 11.20 -0.15 6.04
C ASN A 422 9.99 -0.83 5.38
N LYS A 423 8.82 -0.17 5.47
CA LYS A 423 7.55 -0.72 5.00
C LYS A 423 7.53 -1.04 3.51
N VAL A 424 8.20 -0.25 2.66
CA VAL A 424 8.21 -0.48 1.21
C VAL A 424 9.02 -1.72 0.86
N GLU A 425 10.18 -1.89 1.49
CA GLU A 425 11.02 -3.08 1.34
C GLU A 425 10.30 -4.33 1.83
N VAL A 426 9.64 -4.25 2.99
CA VAL A 426 8.81 -5.33 3.54
C VAL A 426 7.63 -5.65 2.59
N ALA A 427 6.95 -4.63 2.08
CA ALA A 427 5.78 -4.79 1.20
C ALA A 427 6.13 -5.52 -0.09
N PHE A 428 7.18 -5.08 -0.79
CA PHE A 428 7.59 -5.66 -2.06
C PHE A 428 8.60 -6.82 -1.92
N GLY A 429 8.91 -7.20 -0.67
CA GLY A 429 9.92 -8.22 -0.37
C GLY A 429 11.28 -7.89 -0.95
N TYR A 430 11.62 -6.61 -1.01
CA TYR A 430 12.91 -6.10 -1.47
C TYR A 430 13.94 -6.23 -0.35
N GLY A 431 14.28 -7.47 -0.08
CA GLY A 431 15.24 -7.88 0.93
C GLY A 431 15.48 -9.39 0.88
N THR A 432 16.60 -9.84 1.42
CA THR A 432 17.01 -11.24 1.41
C THR A 432 16.40 -11.96 2.61
N MET A 433 15.68 -13.06 2.36
CA MET A 433 15.21 -13.93 3.44
C MET A 433 16.40 -14.46 4.25
N TYR A 434 16.30 -14.31 5.58
CA TYR A 434 17.37 -14.60 6.54
C TYR A 434 18.66 -13.81 6.29
N GLY A 435 18.54 -12.66 5.62
CA GLY A 435 19.59 -11.67 5.47
C GLY A 435 19.18 -10.38 6.18
N ASP A 436 19.00 -9.32 5.40
CA ASP A 436 18.68 -7.97 5.85
C ASP A 436 17.29 -7.80 6.48
N ILE A 437 16.36 -8.73 6.22
CA ILE A 437 15.03 -8.74 6.87
C ILE A 437 15.01 -9.43 8.24
N ALA A 438 16.17 -9.94 8.72
CA ALA A 438 16.28 -10.64 10.00
C ALA A 438 16.58 -9.67 11.16
N GLY A 439 16.17 -10.07 12.36
CA GLY A 439 16.45 -9.35 13.60
C GLY A 439 15.50 -9.80 14.71
N PHE A 440 15.60 -9.20 15.89
CA PHE A 440 14.61 -9.41 16.96
C PHE A 440 13.41 -8.45 16.86
N TYR A 441 13.57 -7.35 16.12
CA TYR A 441 12.59 -6.26 15.99
C TYR A 441 12.92 -5.39 14.75
N ALA A 442 11.90 -4.88 14.06
CA ALA A 442 12.03 -3.97 12.91
C ALA A 442 11.42 -2.58 13.22
N PRO A 443 12.18 -1.62 13.81
CA PRO A 443 11.65 -0.32 14.23
C PRO A 443 11.08 0.53 13.10
N LEU A 444 11.55 0.33 11.86
CA LEU A 444 11.11 1.09 10.68
C LEU A 444 10.09 0.31 9.83
N GLY A 445 9.73 -0.91 10.21
CA GLY A 445 9.00 -1.86 9.36
C GLY A 445 7.59 -1.42 8.94
N ASP A 446 7.02 -0.40 9.58
CA ASP A 446 5.75 0.22 9.22
C ASP A 446 5.87 1.70 8.79
N LEU A 447 7.08 2.14 8.44
CA LEU A 447 7.35 3.46 7.87
C LEU A 447 7.66 3.37 6.39
N VAL A 448 7.05 4.20 5.55
CA VAL A 448 7.50 4.37 4.15
C VAL A 448 8.80 5.18 4.13
N LYS A 449 9.55 5.17 3.01
CA LYS A 449 10.91 5.75 2.98
C LYS A 449 10.90 7.25 3.31
N ARG A 450 9.88 7.98 2.88
CA ARG A 450 9.67 9.38 3.28
C ARG A 450 9.60 9.57 4.79
N GLU A 451 8.88 8.72 5.51
CA GLU A 451 8.76 8.80 6.97
C GLU A 451 10.10 8.52 7.66
N VAL A 452 10.89 7.56 7.14
CA VAL A 452 12.25 7.32 7.63
C VAL A 452 13.10 8.60 7.53
N ARG A 453 13.03 9.33 6.41
CA ARG A 453 13.75 10.61 6.25
C ARG A 453 13.23 11.70 7.18
N LEU A 454 11.90 11.80 7.38
CA LEU A 454 11.30 12.75 8.33
C LEU A 454 11.78 12.48 9.76
N ILE A 455 11.83 11.22 10.17
CA ILE A 455 12.34 10.81 11.48
C ILE A 455 13.85 11.09 11.60
N ALA A 456 14.65 10.80 10.57
CA ALA A 456 16.08 11.16 10.56
C ALA A 456 16.29 12.67 10.76
N ASN A 457 15.47 13.50 10.09
CA ASN A 457 15.52 14.94 10.23
C ASN A 457 15.05 15.41 11.62
N HIS A 458 14.00 14.78 12.17
CA HIS A 458 13.52 15.04 13.53
C HIS A 458 14.57 14.69 14.60
N LEU A 459 15.27 13.57 14.42
CA LEU A 459 16.37 13.15 15.28
C LEU A 459 17.49 14.21 15.28
N ASN A 460 17.91 14.68 14.10
CA ASN A 460 18.91 15.73 13.98
C ASN A 460 18.48 17.05 14.66
N ASN A 461 17.29 17.56 14.34
CA ASN A 461 16.91 18.93 14.68
C ASN A 461 16.26 19.04 16.07
N SER A 462 15.40 18.09 16.43
CA SER A 462 14.55 18.19 17.61
C SER A 462 15.09 17.38 18.78
N ARG A 463 15.60 16.17 18.54
CA ARG A 463 16.08 15.25 19.59
C ARG A 463 17.52 15.52 19.99
N PHE A 464 18.46 15.37 19.05
CA PHE A 464 19.88 15.56 19.29
C PHE A 464 20.33 17.02 19.15
N ARG A 465 19.53 17.86 18.47
CA ARG A 465 19.82 19.28 18.19
C ARG A 465 21.19 19.51 17.55
N ARG A 466 21.65 18.54 16.77
CA ARG A 466 22.88 18.54 15.99
C ARG A 466 22.78 17.49 14.88
N LYS A 467 23.55 17.68 13.81
CA LYS A 467 23.56 16.77 12.64
C LYS A 467 24.29 15.45 12.97
N ILE A 468 23.60 14.52 13.62
CA ILE A 468 24.14 13.18 13.90
C ILE A 468 24.13 12.29 12.65
N ILE A 469 23.10 12.42 11.82
CA ILE A 469 22.98 11.77 10.51
C ILE A 469 23.34 12.82 9.45
N PRO A 470 24.42 12.65 8.67
CA PRO A 470 24.80 13.60 7.62
C PRO A 470 23.68 13.83 6.61
N MET A 471 23.49 15.08 6.13
CA MET A 471 22.45 15.38 5.14
C MET A 471 22.65 14.64 3.82
N GLU A 472 23.89 14.33 3.46
CA GLU A 472 24.18 13.46 2.31
C GLU A 472 23.64 12.04 2.49
N CYS A 473 23.54 11.51 3.71
CA CYS A 473 22.89 10.23 4.01
C CYS A 473 21.37 10.36 3.87
N ILE A 474 20.80 11.48 4.34
CA ILE A 474 19.36 11.77 4.25
C ILE A 474 18.92 12.03 2.80
N ASN A 475 19.77 12.59 1.95
CA ASN A 475 19.40 13.00 0.59
C ASN A 475 19.88 12.03 -0.51
N GLN A 476 20.75 11.06 -0.20
CA GLN A 476 21.22 10.13 -1.23
C GLN A 476 20.10 9.22 -1.74
N THR A 477 20.27 8.80 -2.99
CA THR A 477 19.49 7.72 -3.59
C THR A 477 19.76 6.41 -2.84
N PRO A 478 18.72 5.71 -2.35
CA PRO A 478 18.89 4.42 -1.69
C PRO A 478 19.50 3.34 -2.58
N THR A 479 20.32 2.48 -1.96
CA THR A 479 21.01 1.35 -2.60
C THR A 479 21.49 0.33 -1.56
N ALA A 480 21.46 -0.96 -1.91
CA ALA A 480 22.02 -2.05 -1.11
C ALA A 480 23.51 -2.34 -1.37
N GLU A 481 24.10 -1.77 -2.43
CA GLU A 481 25.49 -1.99 -2.86
C GLU A 481 25.94 -3.48 -2.90
N LEU A 482 25.04 -4.39 -3.29
CA LEU A 482 25.35 -5.83 -3.46
C LEU A 482 25.99 -6.13 -4.83
N SER A 483 25.80 -5.22 -5.78
CA SER A 483 26.41 -5.22 -7.11
C SER A 483 26.81 -3.80 -7.55
N LYS A 484 27.72 -3.73 -8.53
CA LYS A 484 28.31 -2.46 -8.97
C LYS A 484 27.27 -1.53 -9.61
N GLY A 485 27.09 -0.34 -9.05
CA GLY A 485 26.18 0.69 -9.57
C GLY A 485 24.69 0.46 -9.25
N GLN A 486 24.38 -0.49 -8.37
CA GLN A 486 23.01 -0.79 -7.95
C GLN A 486 22.30 0.43 -7.37
N LYS A 487 21.02 0.59 -7.72
CA LYS A 487 20.07 1.52 -7.10
C LYS A 487 18.77 0.79 -6.82
N ASP A 488 18.06 1.23 -5.80
CA ASP A 488 16.74 0.68 -5.53
C ASP A 488 15.77 1.08 -6.67
N PRO A 489 14.87 0.18 -7.10
CA PRO A 489 14.00 0.41 -8.26
C PRO A 489 12.77 1.27 -7.92
N PHE A 490 12.76 1.96 -6.78
CA PHE A 490 11.59 2.66 -6.26
C PHE A 490 11.71 4.17 -6.39
N ASP A 491 10.63 4.79 -6.85
CA ASP A 491 10.38 6.20 -6.60
C ASP A 491 9.95 6.43 -5.13
N TYR A 492 10.95 6.71 -4.30
CA TYR A 492 10.78 7.06 -2.89
C TYR A 492 10.54 8.56 -2.69
N GLY A 493 9.75 8.92 -1.68
CA GLY A 493 9.61 10.31 -1.26
C GLY A 493 10.86 10.84 -0.57
N ASP A 494 10.96 12.17 -0.57
CA ASP A 494 11.96 12.92 0.20
C ASP A 494 11.27 13.81 1.26
N LEU A 495 12.01 14.75 1.85
CA LEU A 495 11.47 15.64 2.88
C LEU A 495 10.34 16.56 2.34
N ASN A 496 10.34 16.84 1.04
CA ASN A 496 9.46 17.80 0.40
C ASN A 496 8.38 17.14 -0.47
N ARG A 497 8.66 15.98 -1.09
CA ARG A 497 7.71 15.30 -1.97
C ARG A 497 7.36 13.89 -1.52
N ARG A 498 6.17 13.41 -1.93
CA ARG A 498 5.80 11.99 -1.84
C ARG A 498 6.37 11.22 -3.03
N GLY A 499 6.70 9.94 -2.80
CA GLY A 499 7.12 9.02 -3.85
C GLY A 499 5.96 8.15 -4.31
N TYR A 500 5.89 7.86 -5.60
CA TYR A 500 4.86 7.01 -6.18
C TYR A 500 4.79 5.63 -5.51
N HIS A 501 5.94 4.99 -5.24
CA HIS A 501 5.98 3.65 -4.65
C HIS A 501 5.69 3.66 -3.14
N ASP A 502 6.05 4.74 -2.43
CA ASP A 502 5.64 4.95 -1.03
C ASP A 502 4.10 4.97 -0.94
N GLU A 503 3.44 5.73 -1.81
CA GLU A 503 1.99 5.90 -1.81
C GLU A 503 1.25 4.71 -2.43
N MET A 504 1.86 3.98 -3.37
CA MET A 504 1.33 2.69 -3.85
C MET A 504 1.24 1.68 -2.73
N VAL A 505 2.30 1.52 -1.92
CA VAL A 505 2.28 0.64 -0.74
C VAL A 505 1.18 1.06 0.21
N ARG A 506 0.96 2.38 0.38
CA ARG A 506 -0.14 2.86 1.21
C ARG A 506 -1.52 2.55 0.67
N ALA A 507 -1.68 2.70 -0.64
CA ALA A 507 -2.91 2.35 -1.32
C ALA A 507 -3.25 0.87 -1.08
N TYR A 508 -2.27 -0.03 -1.24
CA TYR A 508 -2.45 -1.47 -1.02
C TYR A 508 -2.71 -1.85 0.44
N THR A 509 -2.05 -1.19 1.38
CA THR A 509 -2.11 -1.57 2.81
C THR A 509 -3.17 -0.78 3.58
N GLU A 510 -2.96 0.50 3.87
CA GLU A 510 -3.86 1.34 4.69
C GLU A 510 -5.25 1.51 4.09
N PHE A 511 -5.36 1.56 2.76
CA PHE A 511 -6.62 1.86 2.07
C PHE A 511 -7.21 0.69 1.28
N ARG A 512 -6.53 -0.47 1.27
CA ARG A 512 -6.99 -1.71 0.63
C ARG A 512 -7.42 -1.51 -0.83
N ARG A 513 -6.71 -0.64 -1.56
CA ARG A 513 -6.84 -0.46 -3.00
C ARG A 513 -6.05 -1.56 -3.72
N ASN A 514 -6.42 -1.80 -4.96
CA ASN A 514 -5.85 -2.85 -5.81
C ASN A 514 -5.45 -2.27 -7.18
N PRO A 515 -4.80 -3.04 -8.06
CA PRO A 515 -4.41 -2.56 -9.38
C PRO A 515 -5.58 -2.06 -10.24
N GLU A 516 -6.76 -2.67 -10.13
CA GLU A 516 -7.99 -2.21 -10.80
C GLU A 516 -8.28 -0.76 -10.46
N TRP A 517 -8.37 -0.44 -9.17
CA TRP A 517 -8.65 0.92 -8.72
C TRP A 517 -7.54 1.90 -9.14
N ILE A 518 -6.27 1.51 -9.06
CA ILE A 518 -5.15 2.37 -9.47
C ILE A 518 -5.24 2.69 -10.97
N LEU A 519 -5.48 1.68 -11.80
CA LEU A 519 -5.59 1.85 -13.25
C LEU A 519 -6.81 2.70 -13.62
N GLU A 520 -7.95 2.56 -12.94
CA GLU A 520 -9.12 3.42 -13.13
C GLU A 520 -8.82 4.88 -12.83
N MET A 521 -8.17 5.17 -11.70
CA MET A 521 -7.81 6.55 -11.35
C MET A 521 -6.76 7.12 -12.31
N TYR A 522 -5.88 6.27 -12.84
CA TYR A 522 -4.92 6.67 -13.88
C TYR A 522 -5.64 7.07 -15.16
N ILE A 523 -6.54 6.23 -15.67
CA ILE A 523 -7.35 6.51 -16.87
C ILE A 523 -8.16 7.80 -16.71
N ASN A 524 -8.71 8.02 -15.52
CA ASN A 524 -9.50 9.23 -15.21
C ASN A 524 -8.62 10.48 -14.97
N GLY A 525 -7.29 10.36 -14.97
CA GLY A 525 -6.37 11.47 -14.72
C GLY A 525 -6.39 11.98 -13.26
N THR A 526 -6.91 11.22 -12.31
CA THR A 526 -7.07 11.63 -10.90
C THR A 526 -6.10 10.92 -9.94
N LEU A 527 -5.30 9.97 -10.43
CA LEU A 527 -4.43 9.15 -9.58
C LEU A 527 -3.43 9.98 -8.76
N GLU A 528 -2.78 10.99 -9.36
CA GLU A 528 -1.83 11.85 -8.64
C GLU A 528 -2.49 12.57 -7.47
N THR A 529 -3.71 13.10 -7.66
CA THR A 529 -4.51 13.73 -6.60
C THR A 529 -4.83 12.76 -5.47
N HIS A 530 -5.26 11.55 -5.81
CA HIS A 530 -5.58 10.54 -4.79
C HIS A 530 -4.36 10.05 -4.01
N LEU A 531 -3.21 9.92 -4.67
CA LEU A 531 -1.93 9.56 -4.04
C LEU A 531 -1.20 10.78 -3.45
N LYS A 532 -1.74 11.99 -3.63
CA LYS A 532 -1.15 13.26 -3.20
C LYS A 532 0.27 13.48 -3.76
N LEU A 533 0.50 13.04 -4.99
CA LEU A 533 1.76 13.26 -5.72
C LEU A 533 1.77 14.67 -6.31
N GLU A 534 2.97 15.17 -6.62
CA GLU A 534 3.12 16.41 -7.38
C GLU A 534 2.61 16.19 -8.81
N THR A 535 1.95 17.21 -9.38
CA THR A 535 1.40 17.11 -10.74
C THR A 535 2.50 16.82 -11.77
N GLY A 536 2.30 15.81 -12.60
CA GLY A 536 3.24 15.40 -13.64
C GLY A 536 4.28 14.35 -13.20
N THR A 537 4.23 13.91 -11.94
CA THR A 537 5.09 12.83 -11.42
C THR A 537 4.98 11.56 -12.26
N LEU A 538 3.76 11.12 -12.59
CA LEU A 538 3.54 9.88 -13.34
C LEU A 538 4.10 9.99 -14.77
N LYS A 539 3.90 11.13 -15.42
CA LYS A 539 4.44 11.38 -16.77
C LYS A 539 5.97 11.41 -16.79
N ALA A 540 6.60 11.87 -15.71
CA ALA A 540 8.05 11.88 -15.57
C ALA A 540 8.62 10.46 -15.34
N LEU A 541 7.88 9.60 -14.63
CA LEU A 541 8.28 8.22 -14.35
C LEU A 541 7.99 7.28 -15.52
N PHE A 542 6.88 7.48 -16.21
CA PHE A 542 6.35 6.58 -17.23
C PHE A 542 6.13 7.36 -18.54
N PRO A 543 7.02 7.21 -19.54
CA PRO A 543 6.90 7.89 -20.83
C PRO A 543 5.60 7.58 -21.57
N ASN A 544 5.08 6.37 -21.41
CA ASN A 544 3.84 5.91 -22.02
C ASN A 544 3.02 5.06 -21.03
N THR A 545 1.77 4.78 -21.38
CA THR A 545 0.88 4.05 -20.50
C THR A 545 1.23 2.57 -20.35
N VAL A 546 1.89 1.97 -21.35
CA VAL A 546 2.32 0.57 -21.26
C VAL A 546 3.32 0.42 -20.12
N ASP A 547 4.31 1.31 -20.03
CA ASP A 547 5.31 1.32 -18.96
C ASP A 547 4.66 1.42 -17.56
N PHE A 548 3.64 2.28 -17.41
CA PHE A 548 2.89 2.42 -16.16
C PHE A 548 2.15 1.14 -15.79
N VAL A 549 1.47 0.50 -16.75
CA VAL A 549 0.70 -0.72 -16.50
C VAL A 549 1.63 -1.89 -16.18
N GLU A 550 2.78 -1.98 -16.85
CA GLU A 550 3.80 -2.99 -16.57
C GLU A 550 4.37 -2.84 -15.16
N ASP A 551 4.71 -1.63 -14.73
CA ASP A 551 5.18 -1.34 -13.37
C ASP A 551 4.11 -1.69 -12.32
N LEU A 552 2.86 -1.27 -12.56
CA LEU A 552 1.73 -1.58 -11.68
C LEU A 552 1.53 -3.10 -11.50
N LYS A 553 1.63 -3.86 -12.60
CA LYS A 553 1.54 -5.33 -12.55
C LYS A 553 2.73 -5.94 -11.85
N HIS A 554 3.93 -5.47 -12.16
CA HIS A 554 5.17 -5.96 -11.56
C HIS A 554 5.11 -5.86 -10.03
N TRP A 555 4.77 -4.68 -9.51
CA TRP A 555 4.75 -4.44 -8.07
C TRP A 555 3.59 -5.12 -7.37
N TRP A 556 2.44 -5.29 -8.02
CA TRP A 556 1.36 -6.11 -7.47
C TRP A 556 1.77 -7.58 -7.33
N ILE A 557 2.43 -8.14 -8.35
CA ILE A 557 2.96 -9.51 -8.31
C ILE A 557 4.00 -9.64 -7.19
N LYS A 558 4.92 -8.68 -7.06
CA LYS A 558 5.90 -8.66 -5.97
C LYS A 558 5.24 -8.55 -4.60
N PHE A 559 4.25 -7.67 -4.46
CA PHE A 559 3.50 -7.50 -3.22
C PHE A 559 2.83 -8.81 -2.79
N GLN A 560 2.11 -9.49 -3.69
CA GLN A 560 1.44 -10.76 -3.39
C GLN A 560 2.45 -11.88 -3.07
N ASN A 561 3.47 -12.06 -3.92
CA ASN A 561 4.45 -13.14 -3.75
C ASN A 561 5.36 -12.96 -2.52
N SER A 562 5.53 -11.74 -2.02
CA SER A 562 6.46 -11.47 -0.91
C SER A 562 5.92 -11.84 0.47
N PHE A 563 4.70 -12.39 0.55
CA PHE A 563 4.08 -12.87 1.79
C PHE A 563 5.04 -13.72 2.64
N PHE A 564 5.74 -14.69 2.03
CA PHE A 564 6.61 -15.62 2.76
C PHE A 564 7.81 -14.91 3.43
N LYS A 565 8.21 -13.73 2.95
CA LYS A 565 9.23 -12.89 3.59
C LYS A 565 8.60 -12.10 4.74
N ARG A 566 7.42 -11.51 4.52
CA ARG A 566 6.69 -10.72 5.52
C ARG A 566 6.33 -11.53 6.75
N VAL A 567 5.84 -12.76 6.58
CA VAL A 567 5.49 -13.64 7.71
C VAL A 567 6.69 -14.03 8.56
N GLN A 568 7.90 -13.95 8.01
CA GLN A 568 9.16 -14.26 8.70
C GLN A 568 9.91 -13.00 9.16
N CYS A 569 9.45 -11.83 8.76
CA CYS A 569 9.93 -10.57 9.29
C CYS A 569 9.77 -10.58 10.83
N PRO A 570 10.72 -10.01 11.58
CA PRO A 570 10.57 -9.83 13.02
C PRO A 570 9.34 -8.98 13.37
N PRO A 571 8.99 -8.90 14.65
CA PRO A 571 7.87 -8.07 15.09
C PRO A 571 7.95 -6.65 14.54
N ILE A 572 6.84 -6.18 13.97
CA ILE A 572 6.70 -4.84 13.37
C ILE A 572 5.81 -3.98 14.27
N PRO A 573 6.27 -2.78 14.67
CA PRO A 573 5.41 -1.85 15.41
C PRO A 573 4.35 -1.27 14.48
N ILE A 574 3.12 -1.06 14.97
CA ILE A 574 2.05 -0.44 14.18
C ILE A 574 2.09 1.06 14.41
N PHE A 575 2.34 1.82 13.34
CA PHE A 575 2.33 3.27 13.36
C PHE A 575 1.35 3.86 12.37
N SER A 576 1.24 3.24 11.20
CA SER A 576 0.30 3.61 10.16
C SER A 576 -1.12 3.11 10.47
N LYS A 577 -2.08 3.34 9.56
CA LYS A 577 -3.44 2.81 9.71
C LYS A 577 -3.52 1.28 9.58
N ARG A 578 -2.52 0.63 8.99
CA ARG A 578 -2.44 -0.82 8.79
C ARG A 578 -0.99 -1.26 8.62
N ALA A 579 -0.52 -2.16 9.48
CA ALA A 579 0.80 -2.79 9.37
C ALA A 579 0.71 -4.28 8.97
N PHE A 580 1.78 -4.84 8.41
CA PHE A 580 1.86 -6.28 8.16
C PHE A 580 1.92 -7.07 9.49
N GLY A 581 1.32 -8.26 9.52
CA GLY A 581 1.28 -9.12 10.70
C GLY A 581 -0.14 -9.55 11.07
N ARG A 582 -0.56 -9.30 12.31
CA ARG A 582 -1.94 -9.54 12.79
C ARG A 582 -2.91 -8.42 12.43
N ASP A 583 -2.41 -7.25 12.05
CA ASP A 583 -3.26 -6.15 11.58
C ASP A 583 -3.69 -6.34 10.12
N ILE A 584 -2.74 -6.64 9.23
CA ILE A 584 -2.99 -7.20 7.90
C ILE A 584 -2.67 -8.70 7.95
N GLU A 585 -3.70 -9.51 8.21
CA GLU A 585 -3.59 -10.95 8.08
C GLU A 585 -3.57 -11.36 6.60
N GLU A 586 -2.59 -12.16 6.24
CA GLU A 586 -2.33 -12.56 4.86
C GLU A 586 -2.26 -14.09 4.77
N SER A 587 -2.59 -14.62 3.59
CA SER A 587 -2.45 -16.03 3.24
C SER A 587 -1.48 -16.16 2.06
N LEU A 588 -0.82 -17.31 1.95
CA LEU A 588 0.03 -17.62 0.81
C LEU A 588 -0.86 -17.89 -0.42
N MET A 589 -1.06 -16.86 -1.24
CA MET A 589 -1.88 -16.90 -2.44
C MET A 589 -1.04 -16.53 -3.68
N THR A 590 -1.45 -17.01 -4.84
CA THR A 590 -0.88 -16.56 -6.11
C THR A 590 -1.38 -15.15 -6.47
N PRO A 591 -0.59 -14.35 -7.21
CA PRO A 591 -1.04 -13.04 -7.66
C PRO A 591 -2.34 -13.14 -8.46
N PHE A 592 -3.29 -12.27 -8.14
CA PHE A 592 -4.60 -12.24 -8.77
C PHE A 592 -4.89 -10.86 -9.38
N PHE A 593 -5.42 -10.85 -10.60
CA PHE A 593 -5.96 -9.66 -11.24
C PHE A 593 -7.44 -9.91 -11.56
N SER A 594 -8.29 -8.94 -11.27
CA SER A 594 -9.72 -9.03 -11.56
C SER A 594 -10.00 -8.97 -13.05
N GLN A 595 -11.15 -9.50 -13.47
CA GLN A 595 -11.57 -9.42 -14.88
C GLN A 595 -11.70 -7.98 -15.38
N LYS A 596 -12.16 -7.06 -14.52
CA LYS A 596 -12.28 -5.64 -14.87
C LYS A 596 -10.90 -4.99 -15.05
N PHE A 597 -9.90 -5.31 -14.22
CA PHE A 597 -8.53 -4.88 -14.46
C PHE A 597 -8.03 -5.35 -15.84
N LEU A 598 -8.20 -6.63 -16.17
CA LEU A 598 -7.76 -7.18 -17.46
C LEU A 598 -8.46 -6.53 -18.66
N THR A 599 -9.74 -6.14 -18.51
CA THR A 599 -10.46 -5.39 -19.54
C THR A 599 -9.92 -3.98 -19.70
N LEU A 600 -9.68 -3.27 -18.58
CA LEU A 600 -9.10 -1.92 -18.59
C LEU A 600 -7.69 -1.92 -19.18
N GLU A 601 -6.85 -2.88 -18.77
CA GLU A 601 -5.51 -3.09 -19.31
C GLU A 601 -5.55 -3.23 -20.83
N LYS A 602 -6.39 -4.14 -21.34
CA LYS A 602 -6.54 -4.33 -22.79
C LYS A 602 -7.01 -3.07 -23.50
N ALA A 603 -7.95 -2.33 -22.91
CA ALA A 603 -8.48 -1.11 -23.52
C ALA A 603 -7.41 -0.01 -23.63
N VAL A 604 -6.53 0.09 -22.63
CA VAL A 604 -5.55 1.17 -22.52
C VAL A 604 -4.23 0.86 -23.24
N ILE A 605 -3.88 -0.42 -23.37
CA ILE A 605 -2.70 -0.87 -24.14
C ILE A 605 -3.04 -1.03 -25.63
N SER A 606 -4.33 -1.03 -26.00
CA SER A 606 -4.71 -1.14 -27.41
C SER A 606 -4.23 0.09 -28.20
N PRO A 607 -3.61 -0.08 -29.38
CA PRO A 607 -3.28 1.05 -30.24
C PRO A 607 -4.55 1.83 -30.58
N SER A 608 -4.51 3.14 -30.39
CA SER A 608 -5.66 4.02 -30.60
C SER A 608 -5.81 4.40 -32.08
N ARG A 609 -4.68 4.52 -32.79
CA ARG A 609 -4.61 4.89 -34.22
C ARG A 609 -3.82 3.85 -35.00
N ILE A 610 -4.53 3.06 -35.80
CA ILE A 610 -3.96 2.04 -36.68
C ILE A 610 -4.02 2.52 -38.11
N VAL A 611 -2.92 2.37 -38.84
CA VAL A 611 -2.88 2.67 -40.27
C VAL A 611 -2.56 1.40 -41.05
N VAL A 612 -3.39 1.09 -42.05
CA VAL A 612 -3.25 -0.08 -42.90
C VAL A 612 -2.70 0.33 -44.26
N PHE A 613 -1.52 -0.19 -44.58
CA PHE A 613 -0.91 -0.13 -45.90
C PHE A 613 -1.19 -1.43 -46.65
N GLY A 614 -2.31 -1.45 -47.37
CA GLY A 614 -2.66 -2.54 -48.29
C GLY A 614 -1.97 -2.33 -49.63
N SER A 615 -1.15 -3.29 -50.07
CA SER A 615 -0.40 -3.09 -51.31
C SER A 615 -0.23 -4.32 -52.19
N GLY A 616 -0.49 -4.12 -53.49
CA GLY A 616 -0.11 -5.06 -54.55
C GLY A 616 1.29 -4.80 -55.11
N CYS A 617 2.24 -4.30 -54.30
CA CYS A 617 3.60 -4.05 -54.75
C CYS A 617 4.24 -5.33 -55.31
N ASN A 618 4.88 -5.21 -56.48
CA ASN A 618 5.67 -6.28 -57.08
C ASN A 618 6.70 -5.67 -58.07
N PRO A 619 7.92 -5.31 -57.64
CA PRO A 619 8.44 -5.36 -56.25
C PRO A 619 7.99 -4.15 -55.40
N PRO A 620 8.11 -4.23 -54.05
CA PRO A 620 8.11 -3.06 -53.16
C PRO A 620 9.26 -2.10 -53.50
N ALA A 621 9.09 -0.82 -53.16
CA ALA A 621 9.89 0.26 -53.75
C ALA A 621 10.21 1.36 -52.76
N ILE A 622 11.19 2.22 -53.11
CA ILE A 622 11.65 3.32 -52.26
C ILE A 622 10.51 4.27 -51.88
N HIS A 623 9.62 4.62 -52.82
CA HIS A 623 8.50 5.53 -52.50
C HIS A 623 7.52 4.91 -51.49
N HIS A 624 7.23 3.61 -51.57
CA HIS A 624 6.41 2.91 -50.59
C HIS A 624 7.07 2.94 -49.20
N ARG A 625 8.40 2.74 -49.15
CA ARG A 625 9.19 2.83 -47.91
C ARG A 625 9.08 4.22 -47.28
N ILE A 626 9.33 5.28 -48.03
CA ILE A 626 9.26 6.66 -47.50
C ILE A 626 7.87 6.97 -46.93
N ILE A 627 6.80 6.53 -47.60
CA ILE A 627 5.43 6.70 -47.12
C ILE A 627 5.22 5.96 -45.78
N CYS A 628 5.57 4.67 -45.74
CA CYS A 628 5.38 3.84 -44.55
C CYS A 628 6.25 4.35 -43.37
N GLU A 629 7.47 4.80 -43.63
CA GLU A 629 8.34 5.38 -42.62
C GLU A 629 7.76 6.66 -42.03
N THR A 630 7.19 7.53 -42.87
CA THR A 630 6.51 8.76 -42.42
C THR A 630 5.32 8.40 -41.53
N ILE A 631 4.46 7.49 -41.98
CA ILE A 631 3.28 7.07 -41.23
C ILE A 631 3.61 6.34 -39.93
N SER A 632 4.65 5.51 -39.90
CA SER A 632 5.04 4.77 -38.69
C SER A 632 5.38 5.70 -37.50
N ARG A 633 5.63 6.99 -37.76
CA ARG A 633 5.86 8.04 -36.75
C ARG A 633 4.59 8.76 -36.33
N GLU A 634 3.49 8.60 -37.07
CA GLU A 634 2.21 9.30 -36.90
C GLU A 634 1.05 8.35 -36.49
N CYS A 635 1.33 7.05 -36.31
CA CYS A 635 0.37 6.06 -35.82
C CYS A 635 0.93 5.20 -34.69
N ASP A 636 0.04 4.57 -33.93
CA ASP A 636 0.42 3.62 -32.87
C ASP A 636 0.81 2.25 -33.44
N LEU A 637 0.24 1.89 -34.60
CA LEU A 637 0.53 0.65 -35.30
C LEU A 637 0.34 0.84 -36.81
N LEU A 638 1.37 0.53 -37.59
CA LEU A 638 1.32 0.40 -39.04
C LEU A 638 1.14 -1.08 -39.41
N ILE A 639 0.11 -1.42 -40.17
CA ILE A 639 -0.11 -2.78 -40.68
C ILE A 639 0.23 -2.82 -42.16
N ILE A 640 1.23 -3.62 -42.52
CA ILE A 640 1.63 -3.85 -43.91
C ILE A 640 1.01 -5.17 -44.37
N THR A 641 0.04 -5.08 -45.29
CA THR A 641 -0.71 -6.22 -45.80
C THR A 641 -0.53 -6.35 -47.32
N PRO A 642 0.57 -6.99 -47.78
CA PRO A 642 0.80 -7.19 -49.20
C PRO A 642 -0.22 -8.20 -49.77
N SER A 643 -0.84 -7.89 -50.90
CA SER A 643 -1.84 -8.76 -51.51
C SER A 643 -1.22 -9.81 -52.43
N GLY A 644 -1.86 -10.98 -52.52
CA GLY A 644 -1.64 -11.96 -53.59
C GLY A 644 -2.13 -11.47 -54.96
N ILE A 645 -2.40 -12.40 -55.88
CA ILE A 645 -2.78 -12.08 -57.26
C ILE A 645 -4.13 -11.33 -57.30
N ARG A 646 -4.13 -10.17 -57.96
CA ARG A 646 -5.32 -9.33 -58.17
C ARG A 646 -5.88 -9.54 -59.58
N LYS A 647 -7.12 -10.04 -59.67
CA LYS A 647 -7.80 -10.26 -60.97
C LYS A 647 -8.05 -8.95 -61.74
N ASP A 648 -8.17 -7.84 -61.02
CA ASP A 648 -8.46 -6.50 -61.54
C ASP A 648 -7.20 -5.70 -61.92
N LYS A 649 -6.00 -6.17 -61.51
CA LYS A 649 -4.71 -5.55 -61.85
C LYS A 649 -3.73 -6.64 -62.33
N PRO A 650 -3.67 -6.92 -63.65
CA PRO A 650 -2.78 -7.95 -64.18
C PRO A 650 -1.32 -7.67 -63.81
N GLU A 651 -0.61 -8.71 -63.36
CA GLU A 651 0.78 -8.57 -62.90
C GLU A 651 1.73 -8.23 -64.05
N SER A 652 2.68 -7.33 -63.80
CA SER A 652 3.74 -6.96 -64.75
C SER A 652 4.78 -8.06 -64.95
N ALA A 653 4.96 -8.94 -63.95
CA ALA A 653 5.79 -10.14 -64.02
C ALA A 653 5.32 -11.17 -62.97
N PHE A 654 5.24 -12.45 -63.35
CA PHE A 654 4.91 -13.53 -62.41
C PHE A 654 6.10 -13.80 -61.48
N ILE A 655 5.93 -13.49 -60.20
CA ILE A 655 6.93 -13.73 -59.14
C ILE A 655 6.25 -14.53 -58.03
N GLU A 656 6.88 -15.62 -57.62
CA GLU A 656 6.34 -16.46 -56.53
C GLU A 656 6.16 -15.64 -55.24
N ASN A 657 5.04 -15.87 -54.54
CA ASN A 657 4.70 -15.12 -53.32
C ASN A 657 5.76 -15.24 -52.22
N SER A 658 6.53 -16.33 -52.18
CA SER A 658 7.67 -16.51 -51.26
C SER A 658 8.74 -15.43 -51.46
N HIS A 659 9.06 -15.07 -52.70
CA HIS A 659 9.98 -13.97 -53.02
C HIS A 659 9.37 -12.61 -52.67
N ARG A 660 8.07 -12.41 -52.90
CA ARG A 660 7.36 -11.16 -52.57
C ARG A 660 7.34 -10.90 -51.06
N LYS A 661 7.21 -11.93 -50.22
CA LYS A 661 7.34 -11.83 -48.75
C LYS A 661 8.72 -11.34 -48.35
N ILE A 662 9.77 -11.96 -48.89
CA ILE A 662 11.16 -11.58 -48.57
C ILE A 662 11.43 -10.14 -48.98
N MET A 663 11.04 -9.73 -50.19
CA MET A 663 11.21 -8.34 -50.64
C MET A 663 10.41 -7.34 -49.78
N THR A 664 9.24 -7.73 -49.27
CA THR A 664 8.45 -6.91 -48.33
C THR A 664 9.21 -6.71 -47.01
N LEU A 665 9.73 -7.80 -46.42
CA LEU A 665 10.50 -7.74 -45.19
C LEU A 665 11.82 -6.96 -45.36
N LEU A 666 12.50 -7.12 -46.49
CA LEU A 666 13.70 -6.33 -46.81
C LEU A 666 13.39 -4.83 -46.95
N THR A 667 12.20 -4.48 -47.44
CA THR A 667 11.82 -3.07 -47.65
C THR A 667 11.35 -2.39 -46.36
N PHE A 668 10.67 -3.12 -45.48
CA PHE A 668 9.95 -2.52 -44.35
C PHE A 668 10.34 -3.07 -42.97
N GLY A 669 11.14 -4.13 -42.90
CA GLY A 669 11.33 -4.95 -41.69
C GLY A 669 12.00 -4.24 -40.50
N ASP A 670 12.67 -3.12 -40.74
CA ASP A 670 13.30 -2.26 -39.74
C ASP A 670 12.42 -1.07 -39.31
N LEU A 671 11.19 -0.95 -39.84
CA LEU A 671 10.23 0.06 -39.37
C LEU A 671 9.73 -0.27 -37.94
N GLY A 672 9.79 0.72 -37.05
CA GLY A 672 9.19 0.64 -35.72
C GLY A 672 7.67 0.56 -35.77
N ASN A 673 7.05 0.03 -34.71
CA ASN A 673 5.58 -0.06 -34.54
C ASN A 673 4.84 -0.65 -35.77
N THR A 674 5.43 -1.64 -36.44
CA THR A 674 4.90 -2.24 -37.68
C THR A 674 4.52 -3.70 -37.49
N MET A 675 3.33 -4.10 -37.95
CA MET A 675 2.87 -5.49 -38.03
C MET A 675 2.79 -5.92 -39.49
N PHE A 676 3.31 -7.11 -39.79
CA PHE A 676 3.23 -7.71 -41.13
C PHE A 676 2.10 -8.73 -41.18
N ASP A 677 1.07 -8.43 -41.97
CA ASP A 677 -0.03 -9.35 -42.25
C ASP A 677 0.18 -10.00 -43.62
N LEU A 678 0.92 -11.11 -43.64
CA LEU A 678 1.33 -11.79 -44.87
C LEU A 678 0.32 -12.84 -45.36
N SER A 679 -0.85 -12.95 -44.70
CA SER A 679 -1.85 -14.01 -44.97
C SER A 679 -2.30 -14.06 -46.43
N ASP A 680 -2.48 -12.88 -47.05
CA ASP A 680 -2.87 -12.79 -48.47
C ASP A 680 -1.81 -13.38 -49.40
N LEU A 681 -0.51 -13.25 -49.07
CA LEU A 681 0.57 -13.89 -49.83
C LEU A 681 0.72 -15.37 -49.50
N ASP A 682 0.48 -15.79 -48.25
CA ASP A 682 0.46 -17.20 -47.83
C ASP A 682 -0.62 -18.00 -48.57
N GLU A 683 -1.82 -17.45 -48.65
CA GLU A 683 -3.00 -18.11 -49.24
C GLU A 683 -3.18 -17.79 -50.73
N ASN A 684 -2.35 -16.88 -51.27
CA ASN A 684 -2.43 -16.37 -52.63
C ASN A 684 -3.82 -15.77 -52.99
N VAL A 685 -4.30 -14.90 -52.11
CA VAL A 685 -5.61 -14.22 -52.22
C VAL A 685 -5.46 -12.70 -52.19
N PHE A 686 -6.55 -12.01 -52.54
CA PHE A 686 -6.70 -10.57 -52.34
C PHE A 686 -7.90 -10.32 -51.44
N THR A 687 -7.65 -9.85 -50.22
CA THR A 687 -8.69 -9.49 -49.26
C THR A 687 -9.16 -8.05 -49.51
N PRO A 688 -10.44 -7.82 -49.88
CA PRO A 688 -10.96 -6.47 -50.09
C PRO A 688 -10.93 -5.60 -48.82
N THR A 689 -10.82 -4.29 -48.99
CA THR A 689 -10.68 -3.29 -47.91
C THR A 689 -11.73 -3.42 -46.80
N HIS A 690 -13.01 -3.70 -47.13
CA HIS A 690 -14.05 -3.87 -46.11
C HIS A 690 -13.82 -5.10 -45.22
N LEU A 691 -13.28 -6.21 -45.77
CA LEU A 691 -12.95 -7.40 -44.98
C LEU A 691 -11.69 -7.20 -44.16
N LEU A 692 -10.70 -6.45 -44.67
CA LEU A 692 -9.54 -6.02 -43.87
C LEU A 692 -10.01 -5.15 -42.70
N TYR A 693 -10.93 -4.22 -42.92
CA TYR A 693 -11.52 -3.42 -41.85
C TYR A 693 -12.23 -4.30 -40.82
N GLU A 694 -13.08 -5.24 -41.24
CA GLU A 694 -13.74 -6.17 -40.31
C GLU A 694 -12.73 -7.04 -39.53
N LYS A 695 -11.68 -7.54 -40.19
CA LYS A 695 -10.59 -8.33 -39.57
C LYS A 695 -9.91 -7.52 -38.47
N TYR A 696 -9.43 -6.32 -38.80
CA TYR A 696 -8.70 -5.49 -37.85
C TYR A 696 -9.62 -4.85 -36.81
N ARG A 697 -10.89 -4.59 -37.11
CA ARG A 697 -11.87 -4.11 -36.11
C ARG A 697 -12.22 -5.18 -35.08
N LYS A 698 -12.26 -6.46 -35.48
CA LYS A 698 -12.39 -7.58 -34.53
C LYS A 698 -11.15 -7.71 -33.65
N GLN A 699 -9.96 -7.50 -34.22
CA GLN A 699 -8.69 -7.59 -33.50
C GLN A 699 -8.43 -6.37 -32.60
N PHE A 700 -8.84 -5.18 -33.02
CA PHE A 700 -8.63 -3.89 -32.39
C PHE A 700 -9.96 -3.11 -32.29
N PRO A 701 -10.85 -3.50 -31.36
CA PRO A 701 -12.24 -3.02 -31.31
C PRO A 701 -12.39 -1.55 -30.89
N LEU A 702 -11.35 -0.93 -30.33
CA LEU A 702 -11.35 0.47 -29.89
C LEU A 702 -10.50 1.38 -30.78
N ALA A 703 -9.74 0.81 -31.71
CA ALA A 703 -8.84 1.57 -32.57
C ALA A 703 -9.59 2.27 -33.71
N GLU A 704 -9.16 3.48 -34.05
CA GLU A 704 -9.46 4.08 -35.34
C GLU A 704 -8.54 3.48 -36.40
N ILE A 705 -9.13 2.93 -37.46
CA ILE A 705 -8.42 2.23 -38.52
C ILE A 705 -8.46 3.09 -39.78
N PHE A 706 -7.29 3.52 -40.24
CA PHE A 706 -7.12 4.32 -41.44
C PHE A 706 -6.53 3.49 -42.57
N PHE A 707 -6.98 3.69 -43.80
CA PHE A 707 -6.39 3.06 -44.99
C PHE A 707 -5.58 4.06 -45.81
N LEU A 708 -4.32 3.72 -46.08
CA LEU A 708 -3.46 4.48 -46.99
C LEU A 708 -3.92 4.30 -48.43
N VAL A 709 -4.19 5.40 -49.12
CA VAL A 709 -4.58 5.40 -50.54
C VAL A 709 -3.87 6.51 -51.31
N GLY A 710 -3.52 6.23 -52.57
CA GLY A 710 -2.96 7.24 -53.47
C GLY A 710 -4.03 8.25 -53.91
N GLY A 711 -3.65 9.52 -54.08
CA GLY A 711 -4.57 10.58 -54.53
C GLY A 711 -5.14 10.37 -55.94
N ASP A 712 -4.56 9.48 -56.74
CA ASP A 712 -5.09 9.06 -58.04
C ASP A 712 -6.41 8.27 -57.91
N LEU A 713 -6.58 7.50 -56.83
CA LEU A 713 -7.73 6.61 -56.63
C LEU A 713 -9.03 7.35 -56.30
N ILE A 714 -8.94 8.62 -55.90
CA ILE A 714 -10.07 9.43 -55.42
C ILE A 714 -10.61 10.42 -56.47
N ARG A 715 -9.92 10.58 -57.62
CA ARG A 715 -10.29 11.57 -58.64
C ARG A 715 -11.74 11.41 -59.12
N GLY A 716 -12.49 12.51 -59.17
CA GLY A 716 -13.92 12.50 -59.51
C GLY A 716 -14.83 12.05 -58.37
N GLY A 717 -14.32 11.96 -57.14
CA GLY A 717 -15.04 11.56 -55.94
C GLY A 717 -16.31 12.37 -55.66
N ARG A 718 -16.29 13.69 -55.91
CA ARG A 718 -17.46 14.57 -55.71
C ARG A 718 -18.68 14.17 -56.55
N SER A 719 -18.43 13.50 -57.67
CA SER A 719 -19.45 13.07 -58.63
C SER A 719 -19.69 11.56 -58.59
N GLY A 720 -19.18 10.86 -57.57
CA GLY A 720 -19.34 9.41 -57.44
C GLY A 720 -18.51 8.60 -58.44
N ASN A 721 -17.46 9.22 -59.02
CA ASN A 721 -16.73 8.65 -60.15
C ASN A 721 -15.32 8.16 -59.83
N SER A 722 -14.91 8.16 -58.56
CA SER A 722 -13.59 7.68 -58.14
C SER A 722 -13.39 6.17 -58.37
N GLU A 723 -12.12 5.73 -58.46
CA GLU A 723 -11.77 4.30 -58.57
C GLU A 723 -12.29 3.53 -57.33
N ILE A 724 -12.21 4.14 -56.15
CA ILE A 724 -12.74 3.55 -54.92
C ILE A 724 -14.25 3.33 -55.02
N GLN A 725 -15.02 4.33 -55.47
CA GLN A 725 -16.48 4.22 -55.52
C GLN A 725 -16.97 3.24 -56.60
N LYS A 726 -16.29 3.20 -57.76
CA LYS A 726 -16.74 2.41 -58.92
C LYS A 726 -16.17 0.99 -58.98
N SER A 727 -14.90 0.82 -58.61
CA SER A 727 -14.15 -0.39 -58.90
C SER A 727 -13.90 -1.26 -57.68
N TRP A 728 -13.98 -0.70 -56.46
CA TRP A 728 -13.76 -1.48 -55.24
C TRP A 728 -15.05 -2.16 -54.79
N VAL A 729 -14.91 -3.35 -54.20
CA VAL A 729 -16.04 -4.11 -53.65
C VAL A 729 -16.66 -3.32 -52.50
N LYS A 730 -17.97 -3.04 -52.60
CA LYS A 730 -18.72 -2.12 -51.71
C LYS A 730 -18.20 -0.67 -51.72
N GLY A 731 -17.71 -0.21 -52.87
CA GLY A 731 -17.06 1.10 -53.04
C GLY A 731 -17.77 2.29 -52.39
N GLN A 732 -19.08 2.43 -52.60
CA GLN A 732 -19.85 3.53 -52.01
C GLN A 732 -20.03 3.40 -50.48
N GLU A 733 -20.13 2.19 -49.95
CA GLU A 733 -20.25 1.98 -48.49
C GLU A 733 -18.93 2.30 -47.79
N ILE A 734 -17.82 1.78 -48.32
CA ILE A 734 -16.49 2.03 -47.73
C ILE A 734 -16.06 3.49 -47.86
N TRP A 735 -16.42 4.16 -48.96
CA TRP A 735 -16.16 5.58 -49.16
C TRP A 735 -16.74 6.44 -48.04
N ASN A 736 -17.96 6.14 -47.60
CA ASN A 736 -18.64 6.91 -46.56
C ASN A 736 -18.33 6.42 -45.14
N GLY A 737 -17.92 5.16 -44.98
CA GLY A 737 -17.84 4.50 -43.67
C GLY A 737 -16.44 4.28 -43.12
N LEU A 738 -15.37 4.42 -43.92
CA LEU A 738 -14.00 4.16 -43.50
C LEU A 738 -13.15 5.45 -43.43
N ASN A 739 -12.08 5.40 -42.63
CA ASN A 739 -11.11 6.48 -42.53
C ASN A 739 -9.96 6.27 -43.53
N TYR A 740 -9.50 7.35 -44.16
CA TYR A 740 -8.47 7.31 -45.19
C TYR A 740 -7.32 8.28 -44.92
N ILE A 741 -6.11 7.87 -45.25
CA ILE A 741 -4.95 8.77 -45.39
C ILE A 741 -4.62 8.87 -46.87
N LEU A 742 -4.77 10.07 -47.41
CA LEU A 742 -4.58 10.38 -48.82
C LEU A 742 -3.13 10.81 -49.06
N ILE A 743 -2.40 10.02 -49.85
CA ILE A 743 -1.01 10.33 -50.18
C ILE A 743 -0.99 11.33 -51.34
N SER A 744 -0.49 12.54 -51.06
CA SER A 744 -0.25 13.56 -52.09
C SER A 744 1.06 13.28 -52.83
N HIS A 745 1.03 13.32 -54.16
CA HIS A 745 2.21 13.15 -55.02
C HIS A 745 2.48 14.45 -55.79
N PRO A 746 3.75 14.86 -56.05
CA PRO A 746 4.05 16.07 -56.82
C PRO A 746 3.33 16.15 -58.19
N ASP A 747 3.21 15.02 -58.89
CA ASP A 747 2.51 14.89 -60.18
C ASP A 747 0.97 14.72 -60.08
N CYS A 748 0.41 14.68 -58.87
CA CYS A 748 -1.02 14.45 -58.64
C CYS A 748 -1.52 15.33 -57.47
N ASN A 749 -2.03 16.52 -57.82
CA ASN A 749 -2.63 17.40 -56.83
C ASN A 749 -4.00 16.85 -56.40
N ILE A 750 -4.22 16.74 -55.10
CA ILE A 750 -5.49 16.26 -54.53
C ILE A 750 -6.48 17.44 -54.51
N ASP A 751 -7.62 17.30 -55.20
CA ASP A 751 -8.74 18.24 -55.05
C ASP A 751 -9.50 17.87 -53.75
N PRO A 752 -9.56 18.76 -52.74
CA PRO A 752 -10.28 18.48 -51.49
C PRO A 752 -11.76 18.15 -51.72
N GLY A 753 -12.38 18.63 -52.80
CA GLY A 753 -13.77 18.31 -53.15
C GLY A 753 -13.96 16.86 -53.56
N ASP A 754 -12.90 16.20 -54.05
CA ASP A 754 -12.92 14.79 -54.46
C ASP A 754 -12.52 13.83 -53.32
N ALA A 755 -12.25 14.33 -52.11
CA ALA A 755 -11.82 13.51 -50.98
C ALA A 755 -13.00 12.77 -50.29
N PRO A 756 -12.78 11.57 -49.70
CA PRO A 756 -13.76 10.91 -48.85
C PRO A 756 -14.14 11.74 -47.61
N PRO A 757 -15.36 11.59 -47.06
CA PRO A 757 -15.83 12.35 -45.89
C PRO A 757 -14.93 12.24 -44.65
N HIS A 758 -14.32 11.07 -44.46
CA HIS A 758 -13.41 10.79 -43.34
C HIS A 758 -12.00 10.58 -43.88
N SER A 759 -11.31 11.67 -44.20
CA SER A 759 -9.95 11.60 -44.75
C SER A 759 -9.04 12.72 -44.27
N GLU A 760 -7.75 12.44 -44.29
CA GLU A 760 -6.66 13.39 -44.06
C GLU A 760 -5.65 13.31 -45.20
N ILE A 761 -4.91 14.39 -45.45
CA ILE A 761 -3.93 14.46 -46.54
C ILE A 761 -2.52 14.40 -45.94
N LEU A 762 -1.76 13.40 -46.36
CA LEU A 762 -0.35 13.26 -46.03
C LEU A 762 0.52 13.84 -47.15
N SER A 763 1.28 14.89 -46.83
CA SER A 763 2.29 15.46 -47.72
C SER A 763 3.66 14.89 -47.39
N VAL A 764 4.16 14.01 -48.25
CA VAL A 764 5.46 13.35 -48.05
C VAL A 764 6.51 14.05 -48.91
N ARG A 765 7.53 14.62 -48.28
CA ARG A 765 8.64 15.30 -48.96
C ARG A 765 9.53 14.27 -49.67
N ASN A 766 10.06 14.62 -50.84
CA ASN A 766 11.02 13.82 -51.61
C ASN A 766 10.51 12.45 -52.11
N LEU A 767 9.22 12.30 -52.42
CA LEU A 767 8.75 11.10 -53.10
C LEU A 767 9.45 10.96 -54.47
N LYS A 768 10.29 9.93 -54.61
CA LYS A 768 10.90 9.55 -55.89
C LYS A 768 10.29 8.24 -56.37
N GLY A 769 9.59 8.29 -57.50
CA GLY A 769 8.95 7.13 -58.13
C GLY A 769 7.47 6.95 -57.76
N ARG A 770 6.77 6.15 -58.57
CA ARG A 770 5.36 5.78 -58.39
C ARG A 770 5.16 4.31 -58.78
N SER A 771 4.15 3.66 -58.22
CA SER A 771 3.92 2.23 -58.47
C SER A 771 3.68 1.91 -59.96
N THR A 772 3.11 2.84 -60.73
CA THR A 772 2.94 2.71 -62.19
C THR A 772 4.28 2.70 -62.94
N LEU A 773 5.22 3.57 -62.56
CA LEU A 773 6.54 3.67 -63.20
C LEU A 773 7.33 2.37 -63.08
N ILE A 774 7.24 1.71 -61.91
CA ILE A 774 7.92 0.43 -61.68
C ILE A 774 7.31 -0.66 -62.55
N ARG A 775 5.98 -0.71 -62.66
CA ARG A 775 5.30 -1.69 -63.53
C ARG A 775 5.66 -1.47 -65.00
N GLU A 776 5.67 -0.23 -65.47
CA GLU A 776 6.07 0.16 -66.83
C GLU A 776 7.50 -0.32 -67.11
N ARG A 777 8.47 -0.01 -66.23
CA ARG A 777 9.86 -0.44 -66.40
C ARG A 777 10.03 -1.96 -66.36
N VAL A 778 9.31 -2.66 -65.49
CA VAL A 778 9.33 -4.14 -65.44
C VAL A 778 8.77 -4.75 -66.73
N LEU A 779 7.71 -4.17 -67.29
CA LEU A 779 7.12 -4.64 -68.57
C LEU A 779 8.04 -4.36 -69.77
N GLU A 780 8.75 -3.24 -69.75
CA GLU A 780 9.65 -2.80 -70.82
C GLU A 780 11.09 -3.35 -70.68
N ASN A 781 11.36 -4.19 -69.67
CA ASN A 781 12.70 -4.71 -69.31
C ASN A 781 13.73 -3.58 -69.11
N GLN A 782 13.33 -2.50 -68.43
CA GLN A 782 14.23 -1.41 -68.04
C GLN A 782 14.73 -1.60 -66.60
N PRO A 783 15.93 -1.08 -66.26
CA PRO A 783 16.44 -1.13 -64.90
C PRO A 783 15.51 -0.45 -63.88
N ILE A 784 15.30 -1.11 -62.74
CA ILE A 784 14.51 -0.61 -61.61
C ILE A 784 15.36 -0.39 -60.34
N SER A 785 16.69 -0.46 -60.46
CA SER A 785 17.64 -0.34 -59.35
C SER A 785 17.55 1.01 -58.63
N ASP A 786 17.23 2.09 -59.36
CA ASP A 786 16.97 3.42 -58.81
C ASP A 786 15.61 3.56 -58.12
N LEU A 787 14.75 2.53 -58.17
CA LEU A 787 13.38 2.55 -57.66
C LEU A 787 13.15 1.59 -56.48
N VAL A 788 14.06 0.65 -56.21
CA VAL A 788 13.96 -0.33 -55.11
C VAL A 788 15.07 -0.14 -54.08
N MET A 789 14.91 -0.70 -52.87
CA MET A 789 15.96 -0.66 -51.84
C MET A 789 17.20 -1.47 -52.30
N PRO A 790 18.43 -1.08 -51.94
CA PRO A 790 19.65 -1.81 -52.32
C PRO A 790 19.61 -3.31 -51.98
N GLU A 791 19.05 -3.66 -50.83
CA GLU A 791 18.89 -5.04 -50.36
C GLU A 791 17.90 -5.82 -51.23
N VAL A 792 16.86 -5.15 -51.73
CA VAL A 792 15.88 -5.73 -52.65
C VAL A 792 16.50 -5.91 -54.04
N GLU A 793 17.30 -4.95 -54.52
CA GLU A 793 18.05 -5.06 -55.78
C GLU A 793 19.01 -6.26 -55.72
N GLU A 794 19.82 -6.37 -54.67
CA GLU A 794 20.74 -7.49 -54.49
C GLU A 794 20.00 -8.83 -54.48
N TYR A 795 18.85 -8.89 -53.78
CA TYR A 795 18.01 -10.08 -53.75
C TYR A 795 17.44 -10.44 -55.13
N ILE A 796 16.95 -9.44 -55.87
CA ILE A 796 16.44 -9.60 -57.24
C ILE A 796 17.52 -10.17 -58.16
N LEU A 797 18.72 -9.61 -58.13
CA LEU A 797 19.87 -10.06 -58.94
C LEU A 797 20.31 -11.48 -58.55
N CYS A 798 20.41 -11.77 -57.25
CA CYS A 798 20.80 -13.08 -56.72
C CYS A 798 19.82 -14.18 -57.15
N LYS A 799 18.52 -13.89 -57.11
CA LYS A 799 17.46 -14.85 -57.44
C LYS A 799 17.02 -14.80 -58.91
N LYS A 800 17.62 -13.93 -59.73
CA LYS A 800 17.28 -13.73 -61.15
C LYS A 800 15.78 -13.46 -61.34
N LEU A 801 15.24 -12.59 -60.49
CA LEU A 801 13.84 -12.17 -60.52
C LEU A 801 13.68 -11.01 -61.50
N TYR A 802 12.55 -10.94 -62.20
CA TYR A 802 12.30 -9.98 -63.29
C TYR A 802 13.28 -10.16 -64.48
N LYS A 803 12.89 -9.74 -65.69
CA LYS A 803 13.62 -10.03 -66.94
C LYS A 803 14.65 -8.95 -67.28
#